data_AF-A0A6V6YX05-F1
#
_entry.id   AF-A0A6V6YX05-F1
#
_cell.length_a   1.000
_cell.length_b   1.000
_cell.length_c   1.000
_cell.angle_alpha   90.00
_cell.angle_beta   90.00
_cell.angle_gamma   90.00
#
_symmetry.space_group_name_H-M   'P 1'
#
loop_
_entity.id
_entity.type
_entity.pdbx_description
1 polymer ?
#
loop_
_entity_poly.entity_id
_entity_poly.type
_entity_poly.pdbx_seq_one_letter_code
_entity_poly.pdbx_strand_id
1 'polypeptide(L)'
;MTIYRSSGKNTEIYEEYELYTREYTENVGGKSTFTAKGGTTYGNKPETAKPLGITNLYVKVRLNDNYNGEFGFDWIDVNPETKEIEKIQDVPFSEVEYFYKKGATPTDLGDIVATSTDPIGAKHAIQDHYNFNPISKHVDIPYVLIKCDQEITLSAEIILWQGEIKDDVITITGDEFYEFDIIGGEKEGKTAKIKLTKAGKIDFKVKCLEEGSEKKYEFKHSNPVTGSHSVGGLIMMENNELKLKFRVIALVSSDGNPNEKAKALFKKFKDNKIFDYLNKNSLNQAGYKVEIENYDEMDNSDVDDYLYAFNKEDWKTKQLFKEQYNKKYWDKVLKPDGSYELEPDGKHYKMVLTDNPPKPIDILTEDEIDYKTIEAYKTKLISKSKTYNGGLLILSDYESPSQTVAFSRTTPLDHYALLIYSNGIEKQENYAHEIGHMLGLPHSFYMDKEKEAYNNARENVLGNGLPEKNPNGTNNVKYRAGINRNIQKVKDEAKNSNLSDIYRPTSVTAIKNDIIKYLNNFNKIYSIKVNKEKTDKKHIETTYVNYRDNDKINQTQTKGEYLSIYNKNIKRWNDYIDENEKAIVEVNKYKGNKFETIKTNMNFIRPDYIILLEETKKYYLNIISQTHSNYIIFKKSSTKNMMDYENEKMRFLHNQVKIMRDDMQNY
;
A
#
# COMPACT_ATOMS: atom_id res chain seq x y z
N MET A 1 -37.84 13.03 15.13
CA MET A 1 -38.74 13.93 15.88
C MET A 1 -40.03 14.05 15.09
N THR A 2 -41.20 13.96 15.74
CA THR A 2 -42.50 14.08 15.07
C THR A 2 -43.11 15.45 15.38
N ILE A 3 -43.41 16.26 14.37
CA ILE A 3 -44.05 17.57 14.54
C ILE A 3 -45.45 17.50 13.96
N TYR A 4 -46.47 17.78 14.79
CA TYR A 4 -47.83 18.00 14.33
C TYR A 4 -48.06 19.52 14.21
N ARG A 5 -48.41 20.00 13.01
CA ARG A 5 -48.88 21.38 12.83
C ARG A 5 -50.38 21.39 12.60
N SER A 6 -51.11 21.94 13.57
CA SER A 6 -52.46 22.46 13.35
C SER A 6 -52.34 23.93 12.97
N SER A 7 -52.59 24.26 11.71
CA SER A 7 -53.01 25.63 11.37
C SER A 7 -54.53 25.67 11.52
N GLY A 8 -55.08 26.77 12.06
CA GLY A 8 -56.46 26.88 12.57
C GLY A 8 -57.62 26.61 11.59
N LYS A 9 -57.39 25.95 10.45
CA LYS A 9 -58.39 25.26 9.63
C LYS A 9 -57.79 23.96 9.04
N ASN A 10 -58.19 22.83 9.62
CA ASN A 10 -58.17 21.46 9.08
C ASN A 10 -57.06 21.11 8.07
N THR A 11 -55.81 21.02 8.51
CA THR A 11 -54.78 20.27 7.77
C THR A 11 -53.80 19.67 8.77
N GLU A 12 -53.65 18.34 8.76
CA GLU A 12 -52.45 17.67 9.29
C GLU A 12 -51.50 17.47 8.11
N ILE A 13 -50.32 18.08 8.18
CA ILE A 13 -49.21 17.76 7.28
C ILE A 13 -48.31 16.82 8.06
N TYR A 14 -48.09 15.62 7.52
CA TYR A 14 -47.22 14.59 8.09
C TYR A 14 -45.86 14.66 7.40
N GLU A 15 -44.81 14.95 8.17
CA GLU A 15 -43.42 14.88 7.72
C GLU A 15 -42.59 14.22 8.83
N GLU A 16 -41.87 13.15 8.48
CA GLU A 16 -40.89 12.52 9.37
C GLU A 16 -39.51 13.11 9.13
N TYR A 17 -38.86 13.52 10.22
CA TYR A 17 -37.48 13.99 10.21
C TYR A 17 -36.62 13.12 11.13
N GLU A 18 -35.61 12.49 10.56
CA GLU A 18 -34.52 11.84 11.28
C GLU A 18 -33.41 12.86 11.58
N LEU A 19 -33.07 12.98 12.85
CA LEU A 19 -32.00 13.86 13.34
C LEU A 19 -30.89 12.96 13.86
N TYR A 20 -29.73 13.00 13.20
CA TYR A 20 -28.56 12.23 13.60
C TYR A 20 -27.61 13.10 14.41
N THR A 21 -27.34 12.73 15.67
CA THR A 21 -26.30 13.35 16.50
C THR A 21 -25.14 12.38 16.67
N ARG A 22 -23.89 12.90 16.70
CA ARG A 22 -22.69 12.06 16.87
C ARG A 22 -22.56 11.48 18.29
N GLU A 23 -23.28 12.03 19.27
CA GLU A 23 -23.34 11.53 20.66
C GLU A 23 -24.80 11.58 21.17
N TYR A 24 -25.18 10.62 22.02
CA TYR A 24 -26.51 10.58 22.64
C TYR A 24 -26.65 11.75 23.62
N THR A 25 -27.55 12.68 23.32
CA THR A 25 -27.87 13.83 24.18
C THR A 25 -29.38 13.83 24.46
N GLU A 26 -29.77 13.70 25.72
CA GLU A 26 -31.17 13.57 26.16
C GLU A 26 -32.02 14.84 25.99
N ASN A 27 -31.46 15.94 25.49
CA ASN A 27 -32.19 17.19 25.25
C ASN A 27 -31.58 18.00 24.09
N VAL A 28 -32.04 17.75 22.86
CA VAL A 28 -31.71 18.58 21.70
C VAL A 28 -32.65 19.79 21.67
N GLY A 29 -32.36 20.80 22.50
CA GLY A 29 -33.07 22.07 22.51
C GLY A 29 -32.70 22.96 21.32
N GLY A 30 -33.22 22.66 20.12
CA GLY A 30 -33.01 23.46 18.90
C GLY A 30 -34.31 24.09 18.41
N LYS A 31 -34.25 25.36 17.96
CA LYS A 31 -35.37 26.06 17.31
C LYS A 31 -35.07 26.18 15.82
N SER A 32 -35.77 25.41 14.99
CA SER A 32 -35.69 25.52 13.52
C SER A 32 -36.85 26.34 12.99
N THR A 33 -36.58 27.29 12.10
CA THR A 33 -37.60 28.14 11.48
C THR A 33 -37.75 27.71 10.02
N PHE A 34 -38.93 27.25 9.63
CA PHE A 34 -39.22 26.83 8.25
C PHE A 34 -40.27 27.75 7.64
N THR A 35 -39.96 28.31 6.48
CA THR A 35 -40.89 29.11 5.67
C THR A 35 -41.31 28.27 4.45
N ALA A 36 -42.55 27.78 4.42
CA ALA A 36 -43.08 27.12 3.24
C ALA A 36 -43.27 28.16 2.12
N LYS A 37 -42.52 28.03 1.02
CA LYS A 37 -42.72 28.83 -0.20
C LYS A 37 -43.60 28.03 -1.17
N GLY A 38 -44.90 28.32 -1.15
CA GLY A 38 -45.85 27.83 -2.13
C GLY A 38 -46.45 26.48 -1.78
N GLY A 39 -47.77 26.46 -1.57
CA GLY A 39 -48.58 25.25 -1.51
C GLY A 39 -49.90 25.51 -2.21
N THR A 40 -50.44 24.50 -2.89
CA THR A 40 -51.77 24.57 -3.51
C THR A 40 -52.80 24.10 -2.48
N THR A 41 -53.76 24.96 -2.13
CA THR A 41 -54.87 24.63 -1.25
C THR A 41 -55.90 23.79 -2.00
N TYR A 42 -56.05 22.52 -1.63
CA TYR A 42 -57.25 21.76 -2.01
C TYR A 42 -58.35 22.14 -1.03
N GLY A 43 -59.52 22.55 -1.56
CA GLY A 43 -60.67 22.94 -0.75
C GLY A 43 -61.18 21.83 0.17
N ASN A 44 -62.30 22.08 0.86
CA ASN A 44 -62.86 21.35 2.02
C ASN A 44 -63.15 19.82 1.90
N LYS A 45 -62.50 19.08 0.99
CA LYS A 45 -62.64 17.62 0.80
C LYS A 45 -61.28 16.96 0.52
N PRO A 46 -60.47 16.66 1.56
CA PRO A 46 -59.19 15.97 1.43
C PRO A 46 -59.27 14.67 0.62
N GLU A 47 -60.39 13.94 0.73
CA GLU A 47 -60.68 12.72 -0.04
C GLU A 47 -60.77 12.89 -1.57
N THR A 48 -60.83 14.13 -2.07
CA THR A 48 -60.82 14.42 -3.52
C THR A 48 -59.47 14.87 -4.06
N ALA A 49 -58.46 15.01 -3.18
CA ALA A 49 -57.10 15.30 -3.60
C ALA A 49 -56.57 14.09 -4.38
N LYS A 50 -56.21 14.29 -5.66
CA LYS A 50 -55.47 13.27 -6.40
C LYS A 50 -54.18 12.99 -5.61
N PRO A 51 -53.81 11.72 -5.36
CA PRO A 51 -52.53 11.40 -4.78
C PRO A 51 -51.45 12.14 -5.59
N LEU A 52 -50.55 12.84 -4.92
CA LEU A 52 -49.36 13.36 -5.59
C LEU A 52 -48.69 12.16 -6.25
N GLY A 53 -48.60 12.18 -7.59
CA GLY A 53 -47.90 11.17 -8.36
C GLY A 53 -46.40 11.36 -8.13
N ILE A 54 -45.92 10.97 -6.95
CA ILE A 54 -44.52 11.07 -6.58
C ILE A 54 -43.81 9.90 -7.26
N THR A 55 -43.16 10.19 -8.39
CA THR A 55 -42.22 9.26 -9.01
C THR A 55 -40.91 9.31 -8.26
N ASN A 56 -40.49 8.15 -7.80
CA ASN A 56 -39.43 7.97 -6.83
C ASN A 56 -38.52 6.89 -7.41
N LEU A 57 -37.34 7.31 -7.87
CA LEU A 57 -36.37 6.47 -8.56
C LEU A 57 -34.95 6.78 -8.09
N TYR A 58 -34.02 5.91 -8.47
CA TYR A 58 -32.59 6.17 -8.36
C TYR A 58 -31.83 5.59 -9.55
N VAL A 59 -30.59 6.05 -9.73
CA VAL A 59 -29.71 5.67 -10.83
C VAL A 59 -28.44 5.05 -10.27
N LYS A 60 -28.18 3.79 -10.65
CA LYS A 60 -26.90 3.10 -10.43
C LYS A 60 -26.07 3.17 -11.70
N VAL A 61 -24.82 3.61 -11.60
CA VAL A 61 -23.88 3.59 -12.73
C VAL A 61 -23.10 2.29 -12.70
N ARG A 62 -23.08 1.55 -13.81
CA ARG A 62 -22.45 0.23 -13.93
C ARG A 62 -21.66 0.11 -15.24
N LEU A 63 -20.77 -0.88 -15.26
CA LEU A 63 -20.05 -1.29 -16.45
C LEU A 63 -20.96 -2.01 -17.43
N ASN A 64 -20.54 -2.02 -18.69
CA ASN A 64 -21.11 -2.88 -19.71
C ASN A 64 -20.45 -4.27 -19.66
N ASP A 65 -21.14 -5.28 -20.20
CA ASP A 65 -20.72 -6.70 -20.13
C ASP A 65 -19.36 -6.99 -20.82
N ASN A 66 -18.87 -6.06 -21.65
CA ASN A 66 -17.63 -6.20 -22.42
C ASN A 66 -16.41 -5.49 -21.81
N TYR A 67 -16.53 -4.98 -20.58
CA TYR A 67 -15.40 -4.36 -19.88
C TYR A 67 -14.21 -5.32 -19.75
N ASN A 68 -13.02 -4.83 -20.07
CA ASN A 68 -11.79 -5.61 -20.07
C ASN A 68 -10.60 -4.84 -19.45
N GLY A 69 -10.89 -3.88 -18.56
CA GLY A 69 -9.86 -3.10 -17.87
C GLY A 69 -9.44 -1.82 -18.60
N GLU A 70 -10.25 -1.33 -19.54
CA GLU A 70 -9.94 -0.22 -20.41
C GLU A 70 -10.02 1.18 -19.76
N PHE A 71 -10.58 1.25 -18.55
CA PHE A 71 -10.55 2.43 -17.67
C PHE A 71 -10.75 2.03 -16.21
N GLY A 72 -10.43 2.91 -15.26
CA GLY A 72 -10.61 2.65 -13.85
C GLY A 72 -12.08 2.78 -13.46
N PHE A 73 -12.64 1.78 -12.81
CA PHE A 73 -14.02 1.82 -12.34
C PHE A 73 -14.17 1.01 -11.07
N ASP A 74 -14.72 1.63 -10.03
CA ASP A 74 -14.91 0.99 -8.73
C ASP A 74 -16.27 1.36 -8.14
N TRP A 75 -16.99 0.35 -7.66
CA TRP A 75 -18.37 0.46 -7.23
C TRP A 75 -18.69 -0.55 -6.13
N ILE A 76 -19.81 -0.32 -5.46
CA ILE A 76 -20.38 -1.24 -4.49
C ILE A 76 -21.87 -1.39 -4.78
N ASP A 77 -22.45 -2.54 -4.47
CA ASP A 77 -23.90 -2.66 -4.39
C ASP A 77 -24.33 -2.45 -2.95
N VAL A 78 -25.15 -1.41 -2.76
CA VAL A 78 -25.82 -1.17 -1.50
C VAL A 78 -27.32 -1.34 -1.68
N ASN A 79 -27.92 -2.05 -0.73
CA ASN A 79 -29.35 -2.12 -0.60
C ASN A 79 -29.88 -0.73 -0.21
N PRO A 80 -30.67 -0.08 -1.07
CA PRO A 80 -31.12 1.30 -0.83
C PRO A 80 -32.02 1.43 0.41
N GLU A 81 -32.68 0.35 0.84
CA GLU A 81 -33.59 0.36 2.00
C GLU A 81 -32.86 0.10 3.30
N THR A 82 -32.04 -0.95 3.33
CA THR A 82 -31.35 -1.37 4.56
C THR A 82 -29.99 -0.70 4.73
N LYS A 83 -29.48 -0.03 3.70
CA LYS A 83 -28.13 0.55 3.61
C LYS A 83 -27.02 -0.51 3.71
N GLU A 84 -27.38 -1.77 3.54
CA GLU A 84 -26.45 -2.87 3.64
C GLU A 84 -25.64 -3.01 2.36
N ILE A 85 -24.32 -3.16 2.53
CA ILE A 85 -23.42 -3.48 1.44
C ILE A 85 -23.60 -4.95 1.09
N GLU A 86 -24.05 -5.22 -0.13
CA GLU A 86 -24.29 -6.55 -0.67
C GLU A 86 -23.05 -7.07 -1.41
N LYS A 87 -22.43 -6.20 -2.23
CA LYS A 87 -21.24 -6.53 -3.02
C LYS A 87 -20.25 -5.36 -3.06
N ILE A 88 -18.99 -5.71 -3.24
CA ILE A 88 -17.91 -4.80 -3.61
C ILE A 88 -17.48 -5.22 -5.00
N GLN A 89 -17.72 -4.36 -5.99
CA GLN A 89 -17.71 -4.75 -7.40
C GLN A 89 -18.63 -5.97 -7.64
N ASP A 90 -18.10 -7.07 -8.18
CA ASP A 90 -18.83 -8.33 -8.38
C ASP A 90 -18.68 -9.31 -7.21
N VAL A 91 -17.97 -8.92 -6.15
CA VAL A 91 -17.60 -9.79 -5.02
C VAL A 91 -18.63 -9.64 -3.89
N PRO A 92 -19.28 -10.72 -3.44
CA PRO A 92 -20.18 -10.67 -2.30
C PRO A 92 -19.50 -10.18 -1.02
N PHE A 93 -20.21 -9.41 -0.18
CA PHE A 93 -19.68 -8.94 1.12
C PHE A 93 -19.21 -10.10 2.02
N SER A 94 -19.78 -11.31 1.86
CA SER A 94 -19.35 -12.52 2.59
C SER A 94 -17.93 -13.00 2.27
N GLU A 95 -17.31 -12.48 1.22
CA GLU A 95 -15.91 -12.76 0.87
C GLU A 95 -14.92 -11.76 1.48
N VAL A 96 -15.39 -10.72 2.17
CA VAL A 96 -14.52 -9.82 2.95
C VAL A 96 -14.15 -10.52 4.25
N GLU A 97 -12.90 -10.98 4.38
CA GLU A 97 -12.42 -11.74 5.53
C GLU A 97 -11.98 -10.83 6.68
N TYR A 98 -11.27 -9.74 6.35
CA TYR A 98 -10.81 -8.75 7.33
C TYR A 98 -11.02 -7.32 6.82
N PHE A 99 -11.00 -6.38 7.75
CA PHE A 99 -11.00 -4.96 7.47
C PHE A 99 -10.09 -4.21 8.43
N TYR A 100 -9.61 -3.05 8.01
CA TYR A 100 -8.89 -2.14 8.89
C TYR A 100 -9.88 -1.35 9.76
N LYS A 101 -9.79 -1.56 11.07
CA LYS A 101 -10.51 -0.77 12.06
C LYS A 101 -9.59 0.34 12.56
N LYS A 102 -9.89 1.57 12.13
CA LYS A 102 -9.15 2.77 12.51
C LYS A 102 -9.11 2.95 14.03
N GLY A 103 -7.93 3.30 14.54
CA GLY A 103 -7.74 3.61 15.96
C GLY A 103 -8.49 4.86 16.41
N ALA A 104 -8.80 4.93 17.71
CA ALA A 104 -9.58 6.04 18.27
C ALA A 104 -8.78 7.35 18.40
N THR A 105 -7.44 7.28 18.37
CA THR A 105 -6.55 8.43 18.54
C THR A 105 -5.36 8.34 17.58
N PRO A 106 -4.62 9.44 17.31
CA PRO A 106 -3.44 9.39 16.45
C PRO A 106 -2.30 8.48 16.96
N THR A 107 -2.29 8.11 18.25
CA THR A 107 -1.30 7.17 18.81
C THR A 107 -1.79 5.73 18.81
N ASP A 108 -3.09 5.51 18.59
CA ASP A 108 -3.67 4.20 18.35
C ASP A 108 -3.60 3.91 16.85
N LEU A 109 -2.76 2.95 16.47
CA LEU A 109 -2.59 2.57 15.07
C LEU A 109 -3.79 1.79 14.53
N GLY A 110 -4.83 1.52 15.33
CA GLY A 110 -5.93 0.64 14.92
C GLY A 110 -5.50 -0.82 14.82
N ASP A 111 -6.33 -1.63 14.16
CA ASP A 111 -6.01 -3.03 13.89
C ASP A 111 -6.71 -3.62 12.66
N ILE A 112 -6.19 -4.74 12.15
CA ILE A 112 -6.88 -5.58 11.17
C ILE A 112 -7.79 -6.55 11.92
N VAL A 113 -9.09 -6.42 11.70
CA VAL A 113 -10.13 -7.15 12.43
C VAL A 113 -10.88 -8.08 11.47
N ALA A 114 -11.18 -9.30 11.92
CA ALA A 114 -11.98 -10.22 11.12
C ALA A 114 -13.42 -9.71 11.01
N THR A 115 -13.96 -9.68 9.79
CA THR A 115 -15.33 -9.21 9.52
C THR A 115 -16.37 -9.97 10.34
N SER A 116 -16.14 -11.27 10.58
CA SER A 116 -17.00 -12.12 11.39
C SER A 116 -17.12 -11.69 12.86
N THR A 117 -16.14 -10.96 13.38
CA THR A 117 -16.12 -10.47 14.76
C THR A 117 -16.71 -9.07 14.93
N ASP A 118 -16.73 -8.27 13.86
CA ASP A 118 -17.32 -6.93 13.86
C ASP A 118 -17.91 -6.57 12.48
N PRO A 119 -19.05 -7.19 12.10
CA PRO A 119 -19.66 -6.95 10.78
C PRO A 119 -20.11 -5.50 10.57
N ILE A 120 -20.53 -4.82 11.65
CA ILE A 120 -20.95 -3.42 11.60
C ILE A 120 -19.74 -2.52 11.38
N GLY A 121 -18.63 -2.76 12.09
CA GLY A 121 -17.37 -2.05 11.88
C GLY A 121 -16.85 -2.18 10.44
N ALA A 122 -16.94 -3.38 9.86
CA ALA A 122 -16.57 -3.60 8.45
C ALA A 122 -17.44 -2.79 7.49
N LYS A 123 -18.76 -2.76 7.71
CA LYS A 123 -19.68 -1.93 6.91
C LYS A 123 -19.35 -0.44 7.02
N HIS A 124 -19.09 0.06 8.23
CA HIS A 124 -18.68 1.46 8.42
C HIS A 124 -17.34 1.77 7.75
N ALA A 125 -16.35 0.88 7.84
CA ALA A 125 -15.07 1.07 7.17
C ALA A 125 -15.23 1.20 5.65
N ILE A 126 -16.12 0.42 5.03
CA ILE A 126 -16.45 0.58 3.61
C ILE A 126 -17.19 1.90 3.36
N GLN A 127 -18.18 2.22 4.19
CA GLN A 127 -18.97 3.44 4.03
C GLN A 127 -18.14 4.72 4.17
N ASP A 128 -17.07 4.70 4.96
CA ASP A 128 -16.15 5.83 5.12
C ASP A 128 -15.29 6.09 3.87
N HIS A 129 -15.13 5.10 2.99
CA HIS A 129 -14.31 5.20 1.77
C HIS A 129 -15.14 5.35 0.49
N TYR A 130 -16.44 5.03 0.52
CA TYR A 130 -17.36 5.20 -0.60
C TYR A 130 -18.33 6.36 -0.39
N ASN A 131 -18.73 6.99 -1.49
CA ASN A 131 -19.72 8.05 -1.46
C ASN A 131 -21.12 7.49 -1.75
N PHE A 132 -22.11 7.99 -1.01
CA PHE A 132 -23.52 7.63 -1.21
C PHE A 132 -24.36 8.87 -1.48
N ASN A 133 -25.39 8.73 -2.31
CA ASN A 133 -26.34 9.80 -2.52
C ASN A 133 -27.20 10.00 -1.25
N PRO A 134 -27.20 11.20 -0.63
CA PRO A 134 -27.94 11.44 0.60
C PRO A 134 -29.45 11.64 0.40
N ILE A 135 -29.91 11.93 -0.83
CA ILE A 135 -31.31 12.35 -1.09
C ILE A 135 -32.18 11.17 -1.53
N SER A 136 -31.66 10.30 -2.40
CA SER A 136 -32.33 9.08 -2.84
C SER A 136 -31.64 7.89 -2.18
N LYS A 137 -32.23 7.33 -1.12
CA LYS A 137 -31.90 6.02 -0.52
C LYS A 137 -30.44 5.51 -0.75
N HIS A 138 -29.43 5.94 0.00
CA HIS A 138 -28.06 5.34 0.10
C HIS A 138 -27.52 4.62 -1.14
N VAL A 139 -27.69 5.20 -2.33
CA VAL A 139 -27.19 4.61 -3.58
C VAL A 139 -25.71 4.94 -3.71
N ASP A 140 -24.93 3.96 -4.16
CA ASP A 140 -23.51 4.13 -4.41
C ASP A 140 -23.24 5.16 -5.50
N ILE A 141 -22.17 5.92 -5.33
CA ILE A 141 -21.62 6.80 -6.34
C ILE A 141 -20.26 6.21 -6.71
N PRO A 142 -20.14 5.48 -7.83
CA PRO A 142 -18.91 4.82 -8.19
C PRO A 142 -17.81 5.81 -8.57
N TYR A 143 -16.57 5.35 -8.44
CA TYR A 143 -15.39 6.06 -8.93
C TYR A 143 -15.08 5.65 -10.36
N VAL A 144 -14.69 6.62 -11.17
CA VAL A 144 -14.33 6.43 -12.58
C VAL A 144 -13.04 7.18 -12.87
N LEU A 145 -12.09 6.54 -13.54
CA LEU A 145 -10.86 7.17 -14.01
C LEU A 145 -10.68 6.86 -15.49
N ILE A 146 -10.72 7.91 -16.32
CA ILE A 146 -10.43 7.83 -17.77
C ILE A 146 -9.32 8.83 -18.12
N LYS A 147 -8.51 8.49 -19.12
CA LYS A 147 -7.44 9.37 -19.60
C LYS A 147 -8.00 10.56 -20.39
N CYS A 148 -7.22 11.62 -20.51
CA CYS A 148 -7.52 12.72 -21.43
C CYS A 148 -7.74 12.17 -22.85
N ASP A 149 -8.71 12.75 -23.57
CA ASP A 149 -9.18 12.33 -24.90
C ASP A 149 -9.84 10.94 -24.98
N GLN A 150 -9.95 10.21 -23.88
CA GLN A 150 -10.64 8.93 -23.84
C GLN A 150 -12.17 9.14 -23.80
N GLU A 151 -12.88 8.37 -24.62
CA GLU A 151 -14.34 8.22 -24.56
C GLU A 151 -14.67 6.79 -24.11
N ILE A 152 -15.54 6.66 -23.11
CA ILE A 152 -16.04 5.39 -22.60
C ILE A 152 -17.57 5.36 -22.65
N THR A 153 -18.14 4.17 -22.59
CA THR A 153 -19.59 3.98 -22.45
C THR A 153 -19.89 3.25 -21.15
N LEU A 154 -20.84 3.77 -20.39
CA LEU A 154 -21.32 3.22 -19.12
C LEU A 154 -22.83 3.01 -19.20
N SER A 155 -23.36 2.15 -18.34
CA SER A 155 -24.79 1.92 -18.18
C SER A 155 -25.29 2.64 -16.93
N ALA A 156 -26.33 3.46 -17.07
CA ALA A 156 -27.12 3.99 -15.97
C ALA A 156 -28.38 3.13 -15.81
N GLU A 157 -28.43 2.35 -14.72
CA GLU A 157 -29.57 1.52 -14.36
C GLU A 157 -30.57 2.34 -13.54
N ILE A 158 -31.72 2.62 -14.14
CA ILE A 158 -32.82 3.36 -13.52
C ILE A 158 -33.73 2.39 -12.80
N ILE A 159 -33.82 2.54 -11.48
CA ILE A 159 -34.64 1.68 -10.63
C ILE A 159 -35.75 2.51 -10.02
N LEU A 160 -36.99 2.17 -10.40
CA LEU A 160 -38.20 2.76 -9.86
C LEU A 160 -38.59 2.01 -8.58
N TRP A 161 -38.70 2.75 -7.48
CA TRP A 161 -39.11 2.15 -6.20
C TRP A 161 -40.51 2.58 -5.77
N GLN A 162 -41.01 3.72 -6.26
CA GLN A 162 -42.39 4.14 -6.04
C GLN A 162 -42.88 5.05 -7.17
N GLY A 163 -44.18 4.99 -7.45
CA GLY A 163 -44.85 5.81 -8.46
C GLY A 163 -44.83 5.20 -9.86
N GLU A 164 -45.13 6.01 -10.86
CA GLU A 164 -45.17 5.63 -12.27
C GLU A 164 -44.41 6.66 -13.08
N ILE A 165 -43.61 6.21 -14.05
CA ILE A 165 -42.87 7.13 -14.91
C ILE A 165 -43.84 7.89 -15.83
N LYS A 166 -43.96 9.20 -15.63
CA LYS A 166 -44.82 10.14 -16.35
C LYS A 166 -44.12 11.48 -16.51
N ASP A 167 -43.64 11.73 -17.73
CA ASP A 167 -42.89 12.94 -18.08
C ASP A 167 -41.60 13.16 -17.26
N ASP A 168 -41.05 12.08 -16.69
CA ASP A 168 -39.79 12.12 -15.97
C ASP A 168 -38.61 12.24 -16.92
N VAL A 169 -37.68 13.12 -16.58
CA VAL A 169 -36.46 13.38 -17.34
C VAL A 169 -35.27 13.11 -16.44
N ILE A 170 -34.29 12.38 -16.97
CA ILE A 170 -32.98 12.22 -16.36
C ILE A 170 -32.00 13.12 -17.10
N THR A 171 -31.21 13.89 -16.34
CA THR A 171 -30.16 14.74 -16.90
C THR A 171 -28.83 14.51 -16.19
N ILE A 172 -27.73 14.74 -16.90
CA ILE A 172 -26.38 14.84 -16.34
C ILE A 172 -25.67 16.01 -17.05
N THR A 173 -24.96 16.82 -16.29
CA THR A 173 -24.32 18.05 -16.80
C THR A 173 -22.82 17.95 -16.66
N GLY A 174 -22.12 18.07 -17.79
CA GLY A 174 -20.67 18.14 -17.86
C GLY A 174 -20.13 19.54 -17.62
N ASP A 175 -18.83 19.70 -17.82
CA ASP A 175 -18.10 20.94 -17.60
C ASP A 175 -16.95 21.09 -18.60
N GLU A 176 -15.88 21.79 -18.23
CA GLU A 176 -14.67 21.95 -19.04
C GLU A 176 -13.82 20.68 -19.13
N PHE A 177 -13.90 19.78 -18.15
CA PHE A 177 -13.09 18.57 -18.08
C PHE A 177 -13.79 17.36 -18.69
N TYR A 178 -15.11 17.28 -18.52
CA TYR A 178 -15.88 16.11 -18.96
C TYR A 178 -17.14 16.48 -19.72
N GLU A 179 -17.37 15.72 -20.79
CA GLU A 179 -18.54 15.78 -21.64
C GLU A 179 -19.35 14.49 -21.50
N PHE A 180 -20.67 14.64 -21.35
CA PHE A 180 -21.62 13.53 -21.29
C PHE A 180 -22.54 13.52 -22.51
N ASP A 181 -22.94 12.33 -22.93
CA ASP A 181 -23.97 12.10 -23.94
C ASP A 181 -24.81 10.88 -23.57
N ILE A 182 -26.14 10.98 -23.62
CA ILE A 182 -27.03 9.84 -23.31
C ILE A 182 -27.50 9.25 -24.63
N ILE A 183 -27.25 7.95 -24.84
CA ILE A 183 -27.60 7.28 -26.10
C ILE A 183 -29.13 7.26 -26.25
N GLY A 184 -29.61 7.84 -27.36
CA GLY A 184 -31.05 8.02 -27.61
C GLY A 184 -31.69 9.20 -26.86
N GLY A 185 -30.88 10.04 -26.20
CA GLY A 185 -31.29 11.28 -25.56
C GLY A 185 -31.10 12.52 -26.44
N GLU A 186 -31.26 13.67 -25.81
CA GLU A 186 -31.00 15.00 -26.37
C GLU A 186 -29.85 15.67 -25.60
N LYS A 187 -29.17 16.61 -26.25
CA LYS A 187 -28.11 17.39 -25.64
C LYS A 187 -28.37 18.88 -25.80
N GLU A 188 -28.29 19.61 -24.70
CA GLU A 188 -28.49 21.05 -24.63
C GLU A 188 -27.31 21.69 -23.90
N GLY A 189 -26.42 22.33 -24.66
CA GLY A 189 -25.14 22.81 -24.13
C GLY A 189 -24.30 21.67 -23.54
N LYS A 190 -23.95 21.77 -22.25
CA LYS A 190 -23.19 20.74 -21.51
C LYS A 190 -24.10 19.70 -20.83
N THR A 191 -25.42 19.81 -20.95
CA THR A 191 -26.38 18.92 -20.30
C THR A 191 -26.89 17.88 -21.30
N ALA A 192 -26.67 16.60 -20.99
CA ALA A 192 -27.32 15.49 -21.66
C ALA A 192 -28.61 15.15 -20.91
N LYS A 193 -29.70 14.89 -21.65
CA LYS A 193 -31.02 14.60 -21.07
C LYS A 193 -31.75 13.50 -21.83
N ILE A 194 -32.54 12.70 -21.13
CA ILE A 194 -33.42 11.71 -21.74
C ILE A 194 -34.77 11.68 -21.04
N LYS A 195 -35.85 11.61 -21.82
CA LYS A 195 -37.20 11.40 -21.31
C LYS A 195 -37.42 9.91 -21.05
N LEU A 196 -37.83 9.57 -19.84
CA LEU A 196 -38.08 8.19 -19.46
C LEU A 196 -39.49 7.75 -19.89
N THR A 197 -39.56 6.53 -20.41
CA THR A 197 -40.83 5.84 -20.71
C THR A 197 -41.06 4.63 -19.80
N LYS A 198 -39.98 4.07 -19.24
CA LYS A 198 -39.97 2.95 -18.29
C LYS A 198 -38.65 2.93 -17.51
N ALA A 199 -38.63 2.20 -16.40
CA ALA A 199 -37.40 1.86 -15.70
C ALA A 199 -36.57 0.87 -16.52
N GLY A 200 -35.26 0.86 -16.32
CA GLY A 200 -34.34 0.01 -17.08
C GLY A 200 -32.97 0.64 -17.26
N LYS A 201 -32.15 0.02 -18.11
CA LYS A 201 -30.80 0.48 -18.42
C LYS A 201 -30.84 1.50 -19.56
N ILE A 202 -30.08 2.58 -19.40
CA ILE A 202 -29.75 3.52 -20.46
C ILE A 202 -28.23 3.63 -20.55
N ASP A 203 -27.71 3.61 -21.77
CA ASP A 203 -26.28 3.79 -21.98
C ASP A 203 -25.96 5.27 -22.12
N PHE A 204 -24.82 5.68 -21.57
CA PHE A 204 -24.31 7.04 -21.72
C PHE A 204 -22.79 7.02 -21.93
N LYS A 205 -22.31 7.99 -22.69
CA LYS A 205 -20.90 8.19 -22.96
C LYS A 205 -20.33 9.22 -22.02
N VAL A 206 -19.10 8.98 -21.60
CA VAL A 206 -18.26 9.93 -20.86
C VAL A 206 -17.01 10.16 -21.68
N LYS A 207 -16.76 11.41 -22.05
CA LYS A 207 -15.55 11.82 -22.74
C LYS A 207 -14.76 12.78 -21.84
N CYS A 208 -13.49 12.47 -21.63
CA CYS A 208 -12.58 13.41 -20.99
C CYS A 208 -12.02 14.37 -22.03
N LEU A 209 -12.18 15.67 -21.78
CA LEU A 209 -11.72 16.75 -22.64
C LEU A 209 -10.35 17.27 -22.19
N GLU A 210 -10.14 17.37 -20.87
CA GLU A 210 -8.92 17.88 -20.26
C GLU A 210 -8.67 17.15 -18.93
N GLU A 211 -7.41 17.11 -18.49
CA GLU A 211 -7.06 16.64 -17.15
C GLU A 211 -7.73 17.50 -16.07
N GLY A 212 -8.25 16.87 -15.03
CA GLY A 212 -8.97 17.53 -13.95
C GLY A 212 -8.76 16.89 -12.59
N SER A 213 -9.05 17.65 -11.54
CA SER A 213 -9.09 17.16 -10.17
C SER A 213 -10.31 16.26 -9.93
N GLU A 214 -10.28 15.46 -8.86
CA GLU A 214 -11.41 14.64 -8.44
C GLU A 214 -12.71 15.47 -8.35
N LYS A 215 -13.78 15.04 -9.02
CA LYS A 215 -15.05 15.76 -9.08
C LYS A 215 -16.25 14.82 -9.20
N LYS A 216 -17.31 15.15 -8.46
CA LYS A 216 -18.59 14.44 -8.49
C LYS A 216 -19.53 15.02 -9.55
N TYR A 217 -20.11 14.14 -10.37
CA TYR A 217 -21.19 14.45 -11.30
C TYR A 217 -22.46 13.73 -10.88
N GLU A 218 -23.59 14.41 -11.01
CA GLU A 218 -24.87 13.92 -10.51
C GLU A 218 -25.89 13.76 -11.63
N PHE A 219 -26.60 12.63 -11.60
CA PHE A 219 -27.85 12.49 -12.34
C PHE A 219 -28.95 13.25 -11.62
N LYS A 220 -29.62 14.14 -12.33
CA LYS A 220 -30.80 14.85 -11.85
C LYS A 220 -32.05 14.23 -12.46
N HIS A 221 -33.01 13.90 -11.60
CA HIS A 221 -34.37 13.57 -12.00
C HIS A 221 -35.23 14.81 -11.90
N SER A 222 -36.01 15.09 -12.93
CA SER A 222 -36.98 16.17 -12.93
C SER A 222 -38.32 15.73 -13.50
N ASN A 223 -39.40 16.13 -12.83
CA ASN A 223 -40.76 16.08 -13.39
C ASN A 223 -41.56 17.31 -12.91
N PRO A 224 -42.73 17.60 -13.52
CA PRO A 224 -43.54 18.76 -13.17
C PRO A 224 -44.05 18.80 -11.71
N VAL A 225 -44.06 17.66 -11.01
CA VAL A 225 -44.66 17.48 -9.69
C VAL A 225 -43.63 17.62 -8.57
N THR A 226 -42.49 16.94 -8.67
CA THR A 226 -41.45 16.85 -7.65
C THR A 226 -40.31 17.85 -7.87
N GLY A 227 -40.27 18.53 -9.02
CA GLY A 227 -39.13 19.37 -9.38
C GLY A 227 -37.87 18.56 -9.64
N SER A 228 -36.71 19.22 -9.64
CA SER A 228 -35.42 18.61 -9.96
C SER A 228 -34.61 18.25 -8.71
N HIS A 229 -34.14 17.01 -8.59
CA HIS A 229 -33.31 16.54 -7.47
C HIS A 229 -32.29 15.47 -7.90
N SER A 230 -31.27 15.22 -7.07
CA SER A 230 -30.20 14.26 -7.35
C SER A 230 -30.66 12.83 -7.07
N VAL A 231 -30.46 11.92 -8.04
CA VAL A 231 -30.91 10.52 -7.96
C VAL A 231 -29.80 9.49 -8.15
N GLY A 232 -28.56 9.95 -8.31
CA GLY A 232 -27.38 9.11 -8.51
C GLY A 232 -26.23 9.94 -9.05
N GLY A 233 -25.14 9.30 -9.43
CA GLY A 233 -24.00 10.00 -9.98
C GLY A 233 -22.78 9.11 -10.13
N LEU A 234 -21.65 9.75 -10.37
CA LEU A 234 -20.34 9.14 -10.40
C LEU A 234 -19.29 10.18 -9.95
N ILE A 235 -18.14 9.71 -9.48
CA ILE A 235 -16.99 10.55 -9.15
C ILE A 235 -15.91 10.27 -10.19
N MET A 236 -15.59 11.30 -10.97
CA MET A 236 -14.39 11.27 -11.81
C MET A 236 -13.19 11.48 -10.88
N MET A 237 -12.27 10.52 -10.86
CA MET A 237 -11.02 10.61 -10.12
C MET A 237 -10.08 11.62 -10.79
N GLU A 238 -9.10 12.12 -10.03
CA GLU A 238 -8.00 12.89 -10.60
C GLU A 238 -7.27 12.06 -11.67
N ASN A 239 -7.11 12.62 -12.86
CA ASN A 239 -6.69 11.87 -14.05
C ASN A 239 -5.49 12.47 -14.78
N ASN A 240 -4.67 13.29 -14.10
CA ASN A 240 -3.41 13.77 -14.67
C ASN A 240 -2.54 12.59 -15.16
N GLU A 241 -1.96 12.73 -16.36
CA GLU A 241 -1.16 11.68 -17.00
C GLU A 241 0.11 11.42 -16.18
N LEU A 242 0.25 10.17 -15.74
CA LEU A 242 1.39 9.70 -14.98
C LEU A 242 2.24 8.78 -15.84
N LYS A 243 3.56 8.98 -15.89
CA LYS A 243 4.45 8.23 -16.79
C LYS A 243 5.32 7.24 -16.03
N LEU A 244 5.18 5.96 -16.36
CA LEU A 244 6.08 4.92 -15.86
C LEU A 244 7.06 4.53 -16.96
N LYS A 245 8.32 4.92 -16.78
CA LYS A 245 9.40 4.59 -17.71
C LYS A 245 10.06 3.29 -17.29
N PHE A 246 10.13 2.36 -18.25
CA PHE A 246 10.81 1.09 -18.12
C PHE A 246 11.81 0.88 -19.23
N ARG A 247 12.79 0.03 -18.94
CA ARG A 247 13.61 -0.66 -19.93
C ARG A 247 13.44 -2.15 -19.73
N VAL A 248 13.14 -2.87 -20.80
CA VAL A 248 13.07 -4.33 -20.75
C VAL A 248 14.46 -4.89 -21.02
N ILE A 249 14.95 -5.76 -20.15
CA ILE A 249 16.25 -6.41 -20.31
C ILE A 249 16.10 -7.92 -20.30
N ALA A 250 16.96 -8.61 -21.05
CA ALA A 250 17.04 -10.06 -21.06
C ALA A 250 18.14 -10.55 -20.11
N LEU A 251 17.79 -11.38 -19.15
CA LEU A 251 18.72 -12.17 -18.35
C LEU A 251 18.87 -13.52 -19.03
N VAL A 252 20.05 -13.77 -19.61
CA VAL A 252 20.28 -14.97 -20.43
C VAL A 252 21.58 -15.68 -20.05
N SER A 253 21.61 -17.00 -20.23
CA SER A 253 22.86 -17.75 -20.08
C SER A 253 23.84 -17.47 -21.23
N SER A 254 25.13 -17.35 -20.89
CA SER A 254 26.24 -17.16 -21.83
C SER A 254 26.48 -18.35 -22.76
N ASP A 255 25.88 -19.51 -22.48
CA ASP A 255 26.02 -20.70 -23.32
C ASP A 255 25.30 -20.49 -24.66
N GLY A 256 25.97 -20.72 -25.79
CA GLY A 256 25.39 -20.52 -27.11
C GLY A 256 25.45 -19.05 -27.56
N ASN A 257 24.38 -18.53 -28.17
CA ASN A 257 24.29 -17.14 -28.63
C ASN A 257 23.33 -16.32 -27.74
N PRO A 258 23.85 -15.53 -26.79
CA PRO A 258 23.02 -14.73 -25.87
C PRO A 258 22.13 -13.71 -26.56
N ASN A 259 22.59 -13.14 -27.68
CA ASN A 259 21.82 -12.16 -28.44
C ASN A 259 20.56 -12.80 -29.04
N GLU A 260 20.68 -13.99 -29.64
CA GLU A 260 19.52 -14.72 -30.17
C GLU A 260 18.54 -15.17 -29.07
N LYS A 261 19.05 -15.57 -27.89
CA LYS A 261 18.19 -15.88 -26.74
C LYS A 261 17.43 -14.64 -26.26
N ALA A 262 18.11 -13.50 -26.14
CA ALA A 262 17.50 -12.25 -25.71
C ALA A 262 16.38 -11.83 -26.68
N LYS A 263 16.65 -11.86 -27.99
CA LYS A 263 15.64 -11.61 -29.03
C LYS A 263 14.45 -12.55 -28.92
N ALA A 264 14.66 -13.83 -28.62
CA ALA A 264 13.55 -14.76 -28.44
C ALA A 264 12.65 -14.37 -27.25
N LEU A 265 13.22 -13.89 -26.15
CA LEU A 265 12.43 -13.38 -25.00
C LEU A 265 11.70 -12.08 -25.35
N PHE A 266 12.37 -11.13 -26.02
CA PHE A 266 11.74 -9.89 -26.47
C PHE A 266 10.61 -10.15 -27.47
N LYS A 267 10.80 -11.12 -28.38
CA LYS A 267 9.75 -11.54 -29.32
C LYS A 267 8.52 -12.06 -28.56
N LYS A 268 8.70 -12.93 -27.55
CA LYS A 268 7.58 -13.38 -26.72
C LYS A 268 6.85 -12.23 -26.04
N PHE A 269 7.59 -11.24 -25.53
CA PHE A 269 7.01 -10.03 -24.92
C PHE A 269 6.19 -9.21 -25.92
N LYS A 270 6.70 -8.99 -27.14
CA LYS A 270 6.00 -8.21 -28.19
C LYS A 270 4.82 -8.97 -28.78
N ASP A 271 4.99 -10.25 -29.10
CA ASP A 271 3.95 -11.12 -29.67
C ASP A 271 2.72 -11.21 -28.74
N ASN A 272 2.95 -11.26 -27.42
CA ASN A 272 1.89 -11.27 -26.41
C ASN A 272 1.38 -9.87 -26.05
N LYS A 273 1.79 -8.83 -26.79
CA LYS A 273 1.27 -7.46 -26.66
C LYS A 273 1.31 -6.92 -25.22
N ILE A 274 2.34 -7.27 -24.45
CA ILE A 274 2.43 -6.89 -23.04
C ILE A 274 2.40 -5.36 -22.89
N PHE A 275 3.14 -4.64 -23.75
CA PHE A 275 3.17 -3.17 -23.75
C PHE A 275 1.80 -2.53 -24.02
N ASP A 276 1.03 -3.09 -24.95
CA ASP A 276 -0.34 -2.65 -25.24
C ASP A 276 -1.25 -2.92 -24.05
N TYR A 277 -1.20 -4.12 -23.47
CA TYR A 277 -2.01 -4.50 -22.31
C TYR A 277 -1.77 -3.59 -21.10
N LEU A 278 -0.51 -3.25 -20.82
CA LEU A 278 -0.16 -2.32 -19.74
C LEU A 278 -0.78 -0.94 -19.93
N ASN A 279 -0.85 -0.45 -21.18
CA ASN A 279 -1.36 0.87 -21.51
C ASN A 279 -2.86 0.95 -21.81
N LYS A 280 -3.52 -0.19 -22.07
CA LYS A 280 -4.91 -0.25 -22.54
C LYS A 280 -5.86 -1.06 -21.66
N ASN A 281 -5.37 -1.98 -20.83
CA ASN A 281 -6.21 -2.93 -20.08
C ASN A 281 -5.84 -3.12 -18.60
N SER A 282 -4.81 -2.44 -18.09
CA SER A 282 -4.38 -2.57 -16.70
C SER A 282 -3.96 -1.23 -16.08
N LEU A 283 -2.74 -0.75 -16.29
CA LEU A 283 -2.23 0.44 -15.58
C LEU A 283 -2.89 1.75 -16.02
N ASN A 284 -3.53 1.77 -17.20
CA ASN A 284 -4.42 2.86 -17.60
C ASN A 284 -5.60 3.08 -16.65
N GLN A 285 -6.04 2.04 -15.92
CA GLN A 285 -7.09 2.16 -14.92
C GLN A 285 -6.68 3.08 -13.77
N ALA A 286 -5.38 3.22 -13.54
CA ALA A 286 -4.80 4.13 -12.56
C ALA A 286 -4.25 5.42 -13.19
N GLY A 287 -4.57 5.69 -14.46
CA GLY A 287 -4.11 6.89 -15.18
C GLY A 287 -2.66 6.84 -15.64
N TYR A 288 -2.02 5.67 -15.62
CA TYR A 288 -0.63 5.53 -16.07
C TYR A 288 -0.51 5.38 -17.58
N LYS A 289 0.56 5.98 -18.10
CA LYS A 289 1.14 5.71 -19.40
C LYS A 289 2.48 5.03 -19.19
N VAL A 290 2.57 3.78 -19.63
CA VAL A 290 3.81 3.03 -19.64
C VAL A 290 4.60 3.42 -20.89
N GLU A 291 5.88 3.74 -20.70
CA GLU A 291 6.85 3.98 -21.77
C GLU A 291 7.95 2.92 -21.65
N ILE A 292 8.19 2.15 -22.71
CA ILE A 292 9.32 1.22 -22.79
C ILE A 292 10.37 1.83 -23.69
N GLU A 293 11.48 2.27 -23.09
CA GLU A 293 12.54 3.01 -23.79
C GLU A 293 13.09 2.26 -24.99
N ASN A 294 13.24 0.94 -24.88
CA ASN A 294 13.91 0.12 -25.88
C ASN A 294 12.96 -0.74 -26.72
N TYR A 295 11.67 -0.39 -26.81
CA TYR A 295 10.65 -1.23 -27.44
C TYR A 295 10.88 -1.48 -28.94
N ASP A 296 11.36 -0.47 -29.64
CA ASP A 296 11.65 -0.54 -31.08
C ASP A 296 13.00 -1.22 -31.31
N GLU A 297 13.98 -1.00 -30.44
CA GLU A 297 15.32 -1.57 -30.54
C GLU A 297 15.37 -3.07 -30.21
N MET A 298 14.32 -3.64 -29.62
CA MET A 298 14.21 -5.08 -29.36
C MET A 298 14.31 -5.95 -30.62
N ASP A 299 13.97 -5.41 -31.79
CA ASP A 299 14.01 -6.13 -33.07
C ASP A 299 15.36 -5.95 -33.79
N ASN A 300 16.29 -5.15 -33.24
CA ASN A 300 17.57 -4.90 -33.86
C ASN A 300 18.45 -6.15 -33.91
N SER A 301 19.35 -6.18 -34.91
CA SER A 301 20.31 -7.29 -35.05
C SER A 301 21.25 -7.44 -33.85
N ASP A 302 21.55 -6.33 -33.16
CA ASP A 302 22.32 -6.30 -31.93
C ASP A 302 21.52 -5.64 -30.80
N VAL A 303 21.31 -6.40 -29.73
CA VAL A 303 20.61 -5.98 -28.51
C VAL A 303 21.51 -6.07 -27.28
N ASP A 304 22.83 -6.02 -27.45
CA ASP A 304 23.79 -6.20 -26.36
C ASP A 304 23.61 -5.17 -25.22
N ASP A 305 23.08 -3.98 -25.50
CA ASP A 305 22.74 -2.99 -24.46
C ASP A 305 21.54 -3.36 -23.60
N TYR A 306 20.74 -4.35 -24.02
CA TYR A 306 19.49 -4.74 -23.39
C TYR A 306 19.54 -6.17 -22.86
N LEU A 307 20.71 -6.81 -22.84
CA LEU A 307 20.86 -8.12 -22.22
C LEU A 307 22.01 -8.13 -21.22
N TYR A 308 21.88 -8.99 -20.23
CA TYR A 308 22.99 -9.43 -19.40
C TYR A 308 23.15 -10.94 -19.56
N ALA A 309 24.28 -11.32 -20.16
CA ALA A 309 24.67 -12.70 -20.37
C ALA A 309 25.56 -13.14 -19.22
N PHE A 310 25.15 -14.14 -18.46
CA PHE A 310 25.92 -14.62 -17.33
C PHE A 310 26.51 -16.00 -17.57
N ASN A 311 27.63 -16.26 -16.93
CA ASN A 311 28.25 -17.58 -16.94
C ASN A 311 27.56 -18.48 -15.91
N LYS A 312 26.90 -19.54 -16.39
CA LYS A 312 26.21 -20.51 -15.54
C LYS A 312 27.15 -21.14 -14.51
N GLU A 313 28.36 -21.50 -14.89
CA GLU A 313 29.34 -22.14 -13.99
C GLU A 313 29.90 -21.16 -12.96
N ASP A 314 30.17 -19.91 -13.34
CA ASP A 314 30.56 -18.85 -12.40
C ASP A 314 29.46 -18.62 -11.36
N TRP A 315 28.22 -18.49 -11.84
CA TRP A 315 27.09 -18.31 -10.96
C TRP A 315 26.80 -19.56 -10.13
N LYS A 316 26.92 -20.78 -10.66
CA LYS A 316 26.89 -22.03 -9.86
C LYS A 316 27.98 -22.06 -8.79
N THR A 317 29.21 -21.66 -9.13
CA THR A 317 30.36 -21.60 -8.20
C THR A 317 30.11 -20.56 -7.09
N LYS A 318 29.55 -19.41 -7.46
CA LYS A 318 29.06 -18.38 -6.52
C LYS A 318 27.74 -18.77 -5.84
N GLN A 319 27.24 -19.98 -6.09
CA GLN A 319 26.00 -20.54 -5.55
C GLN A 319 24.75 -19.68 -5.83
N LEU A 320 24.75 -19.01 -6.99
CA LEU A 320 23.71 -18.14 -7.52
C LEU A 320 22.68 -18.88 -8.40
N PHE A 321 22.85 -20.17 -8.71
CA PHE A 321 21.83 -20.98 -9.40
C PHE A 321 21.73 -22.33 -8.75
N LYS A 322 20.50 -22.80 -8.63
CA LYS A 322 20.18 -23.98 -7.85
C LYS A 322 19.03 -24.73 -8.54
N GLU A 323 19.30 -25.97 -8.95
CA GLU A 323 18.41 -26.80 -9.81
C GLU A 323 17.30 -27.47 -8.99
N GLN A 324 16.09 -27.55 -9.55
CA GLN A 324 15.04 -28.44 -9.01
C GLN A 324 14.89 -29.68 -9.89
N TYR A 325 15.56 -30.77 -9.50
CA TYR A 325 15.10 -32.10 -9.89
C TYR A 325 14.06 -32.59 -8.87
N ASN A 326 12.81 -32.73 -9.35
CA ASN A 326 11.68 -33.43 -8.73
C ASN A 326 10.88 -32.69 -7.63
N LYS A 327 9.89 -31.90 -8.06
CA LYS A 327 8.77 -31.52 -7.19
C LYS A 327 7.69 -32.61 -7.15
N LYS A 328 7.44 -33.12 -5.95
CA LYS A 328 6.10 -33.52 -5.50
C LYS A 328 5.73 -32.59 -4.34
N TYR A 329 4.59 -31.92 -4.44
CA TYR A 329 4.02 -31.01 -3.44
C TYR A 329 3.32 -31.81 -2.31
N TRP A 330 3.28 -31.27 -1.07
CA TRP A 330 2.65 -31.88 0.12
C TRP A 330 1.79 -30.85 0.83
N ASP A 331 0.52 -31.15 1.04
CA ASP A 331 -0.35 -30.38 1.94
C ASP A 331 -0.65 -31.19 3.21
N LYS A 332 -0.76 -30.50 4.35
CA LYS A 332 -1.21 -31.08 5.63
C LYS A 332 -2.66 -30.68 5.87
N VAL A 333 -3.51 -31.64 6.25
CA VAL A 333 -4.90 -31.35 6.64
C VAL A 333 -4.99 -31.34 8.16
N LEU A 334 -5.53 -30.26 8.72
CA LEU A 334 -5.80 -30.13 10.15
C LEU A 334 -7.07 -30.90 10.51
N LYS A 335 -6.96 -31.83 11.45
CA LYS A 335 -8.09 -32.59 11.99
C LYS A 335 -8.87 -31.80 13.05
N PRO A 336 -10.14 -32.18 13.30
CA PRO A 336 -10.95 -31.60 14.37
C PRO A 336 -10.34 -31.71 15.78
N ASP A 337 -9.42 -32.64 16.01
CA ASP A 337 -8.72 -32.80 17.29
C ASP A 337 -7.44 -31.93 17.42
N GLY A 338 -7.16 -31.09 16.43
CA GLY A 338 -5.99 -30.22 16.39
C GLY A 338 -4.70 -30.90 15.90
N SER A 339 -4.74 -32.19 15.56
CA SER A 339 -3.63 -32.90 14.93
C SER A 339 -3.63 -32.72 13.41
N TYR A 340 -2.51 -32.98 12.74
CA TYR A 340 -2.44 -32.96 11.27
C TYR A 340 -2.33 -34.40 10.74
N GLU A 341 -3.17 -34.77 9.77
CA GLU A 341 -3.09 -36.06 9.05
C GLU A 341 -2.88 -35.85 7.54
N LEU A 342 -2.31 -36.86 6.89
CA LEU A 342 -2.08 -36.93 5.44
C LEU A 342 -3.17 -37.79 4.79
N GLU A 343 -3.81 -37.30 3.70
CA GLU A 343 -4.85 -38.05 2.99
C GLU A 343 -4.32 -39.20 2.10
N PRO A 344 -5.02 -40.36 2.01
CA PRO A 344 -4.59 -41.54 1.29
C PRO A 344 -5.28 -41.72 -0.08
N ASP A 345 -5.19 -40.76 -1.01
CA ASP A 345 -5.83 -40.88 -2.35
C ASP A 345 -4.86 -41.22 -3.51
N GLY A 346 -3.60 -41.53 -3.20
CA GLY A 346 -2.67 -42.09 -4.19
C GLY A 346 -2.12 -41.10 -5.21
N LYS A 347 -2.29 -39.77 -5.03
CA LYS A 347 -1.60 -38.76 -5.87
C LYS A 347 -0.37 -38.11 -5.22
N HIS A 348 -0.08 -38.37 -3.94
CA HIS A 348 1.02 -37.72 -3.23
C HIS A 348 1.70 -38.70 -2.19
N TYR A 349 3.04 -38.95 -2.31
CA TYR A 349 3.99 -39.53 -1.31
C TYR A 349 5.14 -38.63 -0.75
N LYS A 350 5.32 -38.43 0.58
CA LYS A 350 6.69 -38.21 1.14
C LYS A 350 6.96 -38.82 2.52
N MET A 351 8.27 -38.91 2.74
CA MET A 351 9.08 -39.86 3.49
C MET A 351 9.59 -39.29 4.84
N VAL A 352 9.93 -40.18 5.76
CA VAL A 352 10.56 -39.92 7.08
C VAL A 352 12.06 -39.63 6.93
N LEU A 353 12.59 -38.76 7.81
CA LEU A 353 14.02 -38.49 8.01
C LEU A 353 14.82 -39.78 8.29
N THR A 354 15.94 -39.97 7.58
CA THR A 354 17.04 -40.86 8.00
C THR A 354 18.33 -40.05 8.12
N ASP A 355 19.17 -40.37 9.11
CA ASP A 355 20.32 -39.61 9.63
C ASP A 355 21.51 -39.37 8.68
N ASN A 356 21.35 -39.55 7.37
CA ASN A 356 22.29 -39.05 6.37
C ASN A 356 21.65 -39.09 4.96
N PRO A 357 20.91 -38.05 4.53
CA PRO A 357 20.62 -37.88 3.12
C PRO A 357 21.87 -37.32 2.40
N PRO A 358 22.20 -37.79 1.18
CA PRO A 358 23.26 -37.17 0.38
C PRO A 358 22.89 -35.70 0.15
N LYS A 359 23.71 -34.76 0.64
CA LYS A 359 23.46 -33.30 0.59
C LYS A 359 23.09 -32.82 -0.82
N PRO A 360 21.85 -32.32 -1.03
CA PRO A 360 21.51 -31.46 -2.14
C PRO A 360 21.16 -30.08 -1.56
N ILE A 361 22.03 -29.08 -1.72
CA ILE A 361 21.86 -27.75 -1.12
C ILE A 361 21.61 -26.75 -2.22
N ASP A 362 20.35 -26.48 -2.57
CA ASP A 362 20.00 -25.67 -3.74
C ASP A 362 18.72 -24.80 -3.55
N ILE A 363 18.82 -23.60 -2.94
CA ILE A 363 17.88 -22.44 -3.10
C ILE A 363 18.65 -21.09 -3.27
N LEU A 364 18.38 -20.33 -4.34
CA LEU A 364 18.38 -18.85 -4.31
C LEU A 364 17.05 -18.46 -3.67
N THR A 365 17.05 -17.59 -2.67
CA THR A 365 15.79 -16.92 -2.33
C THR A 365 15.46 -15.96 -3.47
N GLU A 366 14.18 -15.76 -3.77
CA GLU A 366 13.66 -14.66 -4.61
C GLU A 366 14.38 -13.33 -4.23
N ASP A 367 14.86 -13.27 -2.99
CA ASP A 367 15.57 -12.16 -2.39
C ASP A 367 16.95 -11.74 -2.97
N GLU A 368 17.52 -12.39 -3.99
CA GLU A 368 18.87 -11.98 -4.47
C GLU A 368 19.08 -11.85 -6.00
N ILE A 369 18.28 -12.51 -6.84
CA ILE A 369 18.59 -12.65 -8.27
C ILE A 369 18.39 -11.35 -9.07
N ASP A 370 17.33 -10.61 -8.77
CA ASP A 370 17.04 -9.29 -9.32
C ASP A 370 18.16 -8.29 -8.98
N TYR A 371 18.58 -8.20 -7.71
CA TYR A 371 19.68 -7.33 -7.28
C TYR A 371 20.97 -7.61 -8.02
N LYS A 372 21.37 -8.88 -8.09
CA LYS A 372 22.61 -9.28 -8.79
C LYS A 372 22.52 -8.98 -10.28
N THR A 373 21.35 -9.21 -10.89
CA THR A 373 21.12 -8.90 -12.30
C THR A 373 21.18 -7.40 -12.56
N ILE A 374 20.49 -6.59 -11.77
CA ILE A 374 20.47 -5.12 -11.88
C ILE A 374 21.88 -4.55 -11.72
N GLU A 375 22.63 -5.02 -10.72
CA GLU A 375 23.99 -4.55 -10.47
C GLU A 375 24.94 -4.91 -11.62
N ALA A 376 24.91 -6.16 -12.07
CA ALA A 376 25.76 -6.62 -13.16
C ALA A 376 25.43 -5.91 -14.47
N TYR A 377 24.14 -5.71 -14.76
CA TYR A 377 23.65 -4.95 -15.90
C TYR A 377 24.09 -3.47 -15.83
N LYS A 378 23.91 -2.80 -14.70
CA LYS A 378 24.38 -1.40 -14.51
C LYS A 378 25.90 -1.29 -14.69
N THR A 379 26.66 -2.26 -14.18
CA THR A 379 28.12 -2.32 -14.36
C THR A 379 28.49 -2.47 -15.83
N LYS A 380 27.78 -3.34 -16.57
CA LYS A 380 27.96 -3.49 -18.02
C LYS A 380 27.69 -2.17 -18.74
N LEU A 381 26.60 -1.46 -18.44
CA LEU A 381 26.31 -0.17 -19.05
C LEU A 381 27.41 0.86 -18.78
N ILE A 382 27.90 0.95 -17.54
CA ILE A 382 28.99 1.87 -17.17
C ILE A 382 30.25 1.58 -18.00
N SER A 383 30.59 0.31 -18.21
CA SER A 383 31.74 -0.09 -19.06
C SER A 383 31.61 0.37 -20.52
N LYS A 384 30.38 0.65 -20.97
CA LYS A 384 30.06 1.21 -22.30
C LYS A 384 29.81 2.72 -22.28
N SER A 385 30.12 3.39 -21.18
CA SER A 385 29.80 4.82 -20.98
C SER A 385 28.29 5.14 -21.09
N LYS A 386 27.43 4.20 -20.69
CA LYS A 386 25.97 4.35 -20.63
C LYS A 386 25.48 4.21 -19.19
N THR A 387 24.32 4.78 -18.91
CA THR A 387 23.62 4.62 -17.63
C THR A 387 22.11 4.51 -17.88
N TYR A 388 21.38 3.96 -16.91
CA TYR A 388 19.92 3.94 -16.93
C TYR A 388 19.38 4.10 -15.51
N ASN A 389 18.50 5.08 -15.35
CA ASN A 389 17.79 5.38 -14.11
C ASN A 389 16.30 5.34 -14.44
N GLY A 390 15.64 4.26 -14.04
CA GLY A 390 14.24 3.94 -14.30
C GLY A 390 14.00 2.48 -13.94
N GLY A 391 12.77 2.00 -14.12
CA GLY A 391 12.42 0.63 -13.78
C GLY A 391 12.91 -0.39 -14.80
N LEU A 392 13.19 -1.59 -14.32
CA LEU A 392 13.65 -2.69 -15.14
C LEU A 392 12.62 -3.82 -15.19
N LEU A 393 12.23 -4.21 -16.40
CA LEU A 393 11.50 -5.45 -16.64
C LEU A 393 12.50 -6.51 -17.08
N ILE A 394 12.83 -7.45 -16.20
CA ILE A 394 13.87 -8.46 -16.41
C ILE A 394 13.20 -9.73 -16.92
N LEU A 395 13.36 -10.02 -18.22
CA LEU A 395 12.90 -11.27 -18.83
C LEU A 395 14.00 -12.31 -18.71
N SER A 396 13.72 -13.41 -18.03
CA SER A 396 14.69 -14.47 -17.81
C SER A 396 14.49 -15.61 -18.80
N ASP A 397 15.58 -16.18 -19.36
CA ASP A 397 15.52 -17.45 -20.10
C ASP A 397 15.37 -18.67 -19.16
N TYR A 398 15.31 -18.45 -17.84
CA TYR A 398 15.11 -19.47 -16.82
C TYR A 398 13.65 -19.70 -16.52
N GLU A 399 13.27 -20.97 -16.41
CA GLU A 399 11.98 -21.34 -15.86
C GLU A 399 11.95 -21.10 -14.35
N SER A 400 10.79 -20.68 -13.83
CA SER A 400 10.64 -20.51 -12.40
C SER A 400 10.80 -21.84 -11.65
N PRO A 401 11.56 -21.89 -10.55
CA PRO A 401 11.60 -23.05 -9.68
C PRO A 401 10.31 -23.18 -8.83
N SER A 402 9.37 -22.24 -8.90
CA SER A 402 8.13 -22.22 -8.12
C SER A 402 6.89 -22.02 -9.00
N GLN A 403 5.71 -22.00 -8.37
CA GLN A 403 4.49 -21.56 -9.06
C GLN A 403 4.51 -20.04 -9.33
N THR A 404 5.38 -19.30 -8.63
CA THR A 404 5.63 -17.87 -8.80
C THR A 404 6.46 -17.66 -10.06
N VAL A 405 5.79 -17.38 -11.17
CA VAL A 405 6.44 -17.20 -12.49
C VAL A 405 6.90 -15.77 -12.76
N ALA A 406 6.57 -14.83 -11.86
CA ALA A 406 7.07 -13.46 -11.84
C ALA A 406 7.11 -12.99 -10.38
N PHE A 407 8.01 -12.07 -10.07
CA PHE A 407 8.02 -11.40 -8.77
C PHE A 407 8.68 -10.03 -8.87
N SER A 408 8.27 -9.16 -7.97
CA SER A 408 8.83 -7.85 -7.69
C SER A 408 8.94 -7.69 -6.18
N ARG A 409 9.30 -6.49 -5.71
CA ARG A 409 9.41 -6.22 -4.28
C ARG A 409 8.70 -4.95 -3.90
N THR A 410 7.98 -5.03 -2.80
CA THR A 410 7.47 -3.87 -2.07
C THR A 410 8.51 -3.30 -1.09
N THR A 411 9.55 -4.09 -0.76
CA THR A 411 10.61 -3.69 0.17
C THR A 411 12.01 -4.00 -0.39
N PRO A 412 12.90 -3.01 -0.48
CA PRO A 412 12.66 -1.59 -0.17
C PRO A 412 11.70 -0.95 -1.17
N LEU A 413 11.06 0.15 -0.76
CA LEU A 413 10.08 0.89 -1.55
C LEU A 413 10.64 1.43 -2.89
N ASP A 414 11.97 1.47 -3.05
CA ASP A 414 12.70 1.96 -4.23
C ASP A 414 13.25 0.83 -5.13
N HIS A 415 12.81 -0.41 -4.93
CA HIS A 415 13.24 -1.53 -5.78
C HIS A 415 12.46 -1.57 -7.09
N TYR A 416 12.84 -0.71 -8.04
CA TYR A 416 12.17 -0.61 -9.34
C TYR A 416 12.59 -1.70 -10.33
N ALA A 417 12.39 -2.96 -9.97
CA ALA A 417 12.60 -4.07 -10.87
C ALA A 417 11.56 -5.17 -10.66
N LEU A 418 11.17 -5.76 -11.79
CA LEU A 418 10.32 -6.92 -11.87
C LEU A 418 11.08 -8.00 -12.64
N LEU A 419 11.17 -9.20 -12.08
CA LEU A 419 11.70 -10.37 -12.77
C LEU A 419 10.57 -11.30 -13.22
N ILE A 420 10.57 -11.64 -14.52
CA ILE A 420 9.65 -12.61 -15.11
C ILE A 420 10.45 -13.80 -15.62
N TYR A 421 10.10 -14.99 -15.13
CA TYR A 421 10.68 -16.25 -15.60
C TYR A 421 10.12 -16.64 -16.97
N SER A 422 10.85 -17.47 -17.70
CA SER A 422 10.55 -17.83 -19.10
C SER A 422 9.16 -18.44 -19.30
N ASN A 423 8.62 -19.12 -18.29
CA ASN A 423 7.27 -19.70 -18.25
C ASN A 423 6.16 -18.70 -17.81
N GLY A 424 6.53 -17.46 -17.51
CA GLY A 424 5.62 -16.36 -17.16
C GLY A 424 5.59 -15.21 -18.17
N ILE A 425 6.52 -15.15 -19.14
CA ILE A 425 6.69 -14.01 -20.06
C ILE A 425 5.41 -13.68 -20.85
N GLU A 426 4.62 -14.70 -21.19
CA GLU A 426 3.44 -14.57 -22.04
C GLU A 426 2.18 -14.17 -21.26
N LYS A 427 2.25 -14.15 -19.92
CA LYS A 427 1.11 -13.87 -19.04
C LYS A 427 1.05 -12.38 -18.70
N GLN A 428 0.19 -11.66 -19.42
CA GLN A 428 -0.03 -10.21 -19.31
C GLN A 428 -0.28 -9.75 -17.87
N GLU A 429 -1.14 -10.47 -17.16
CA GLU A 429 -1.59 -10.17 -15.80
C GLU A 429 -0.45 -10.19 -14.77
N ASN A 430 0.61 -10.98 -15.00
CA ASN A 430 1.77 -10.99 -14.10
C ASN A 430 2.51 -9.66 -14.12
N TYR A 431 2.60 -8.99 -15.28
CA TYR A 431 3.29 -7.70 -15.35
C TYR A 431 2.51 -6.63 -14.57
N ALA A 432 1.20 -6.58 -14.74
CA ALA A 432 0.37 -5.61 -14.03
C ALA A 432 0.33 -5.87 -12.52
N HIS A 433 0.21 -7.13 -12.09
CA HIS A 433 0.25 -7.53 -10.69
C HIS A 433 1.56 -7.10 -10.01
N GLU A 434 2.68 -7.43 -10.63
CA GLU A 434 3.99 -7.13 -10.06
C GLU A 434 4.37 -5.66 -10.15
N ILE A 435 3.98 -4.95 -11.22
CA ILE A 435 4.09 -3.48 -11.24
C ILE A 435 3.22 -2.85 -10.15
N GLY A 436 2.06 -3.43 -9.83
CA GLY A 436 1.25 -3.03 -8.68
C GLY A 436 2.03 -3.10 -7.35
N HIS A 437 2.75 -4.19 -7.10
CA HIS A 437 3.65 -4.31 -5.96
C HIS A 437 4.81 -3.29 -5.99
N MET A 438 5.39 -3.03 -7.16
CA MET A 438 6.42 -1.97 -7.33
C MET A 438 5.89 -0.57 -7.00
N LEU A 439 4.58 -0.35 -7.13
CA LEU A 439 3.87 0.90 -6.80
C LEU A 439 3.21 0.83 -5.41
N GLY A 440 3.71 -0.03 -4.53
CA GLY A 440 3.33 -0.09 -3.11
C GLY A 440 2.04 -0.83 -2.79
N LEU A 441 1.44 -1.55 -3.75
CA LEU A 441 0.22 -2.33 -3.47
C LEU A 441 0.55 -3.64 -2.71
N PRO A 442 -0.07 -3.89 -1.55
CA PRO A 442 -0.13 -5.24 -0.98
C PRO A 442 -1.13 -6.10 -1.76
N HIS A 443 -1.18 -7.41 -1.46
CA HIS A 443 -2.25 -8.26 -1.97
C HIS A 443 -3.62 -7.81 -1.45
N SER A 444 -4.68 -8.16 -2.20
CA SER A 444 -6.07 -7.95 -1.78
C SER A 444 -6.54 -8.95 -0.70
N PHE A 445 -5.72 -9.93 -0.36
CA PHE A 445 -5.95 -10.96 0.66
C PHE A 445 -4.77 -11.01 1.65
N TYR A 446 -4.87 -11.83 2.70
CA TYR A 446 -3.87 -11.88 3.76
C TYR A 446 -3.32 -13.28 3.99
N MET A 447 -2.09 -13.51 3.57
CA MET A 447 -1.36 -14.73 3.90
C MET A 447 -0.67 -14.63 5.27
N ASP A 448 -0.31 -15.78 5.83
CA ASP A 448 0.42 -15.86 7.10
C ASP A 448 1.66 -14.96 7.14
N LYS A 449 2.39 -14.85 6.01
CA LYS A 449 3.57 -13.98 5.89
C LYS A 449 3.23 -12.49 6.05
N GLU A 450 2.17 -12.03 5.40
CA GLU A 450 1.74 -10.63 5.47
C GLU A 450 1.21 -10.32 6.88
N LYS A 451 0.50 -11.29 7.47
CA LYS A 451 0.02 -11.23 8.85
C LYS A 451 1.13 -11.12 9.86
N GLU A 452 2.14 -11.96 9.71
CA GLU A 452 3.33 -11.91 10.55
C GLU A 452 4.08 -10.58 10.36
N ALA A 453 4.27 -10.12 9.12
CA ALA A 453 4.95 -8.85 8.83
C ALA A 453 4.27 -7.64 9.46
N TYR A 454 2.94 -7.52 9.31
CA TYR A 454 2.14 -6.46 9.94
C TYR A 454 2.19 -6.53 11.46
N ASN A 455 1.96 -7.71 12.05
CA ASN A 455 1.96 -7.88 13.50
C ASN A 455 3.33 -7.55 14.09
N ASN A 456 4.41 -7.98 13.44
CA ASN A 456 5.78 -7.64 13.82
C ASN A 456 6.01 -6.13 13.72
N ALA A 457 5.59 -5.47 12.64
CA ALA A 457 5.74 -4.02 12.49
C ALA A 457 5.00 -3.26 13.60
N ARG A 458 3.77 -3.67 13.90
CA ARG A 458 2.95 -3.07 14.97
C ARG A 458 3.55 -3.29 16.36
N GLU A 459 4.00 -4.50 16.68
CA GLU A 459 4.71 -4.81 17.94
C GLU A 459 6.01 -4.00 18.07
N ASN A 460 6.76 -3.80 16.98
CA ASN A 460 7.97 -2.98 17.02
C ASN A 460 7.66 -1.51 17.37
N VAL A 461 6.55 -0.95 16.89
CA VAL A 461 6.18 0.45 17.19
C VAL A 461 5.57 0.61 18.59
N LEU A 462 4.58 -0.22 18.92
CA LEU A 462 3.75 -0.10 20.14
C LEU A 462 4.29 -0.89 21.33
N GLY A 463 5.02 -1.98 21.07
CA GLY A 463 5.36 -3.01 22.06
C GLY A 463 4.37 -4.17 22.02
N ASN A 464 4.65 -5.23 22.78
CA ASN A 464 3.85 -6.45 22.77
C ASN A 464 2.62 -6.42 23.71
N GLY A 465 2.19 -5.23 24.13
CA GLY A 465 1.02 -5.03 25.00
C GLY A 465 1.13 -5.56 26.42
N LEU A 466 2.23 -6.23 26.79
CA LEU A 466 2.44 -6.72 28.15
C LEU A 466 2.83 -5.57 29.10
N PRO A 467 2.49 -5.65 30.40
CA PRO A 467 2.92 -4.64 31.35
C PRO A 467 4.43 -4.74 31.62
N GLU A 468 5.10 -3.60 31.75
CA GLU A 468 6.55 -3.51 32.05
C GLU A 468 6.90 -4.18 33.40
N LYS A 469 5.95 -4.14 34.34
CA LYS A 469 6.04 -4.75 35.67
C LYS A 469 4.98 -5.83 35.84
N ASN A 470 5.34 -6.93 36.49
CA ASN A 470 4.39 -7.89 37.01
C ASN A 470 3.56 -7.27 38.16
N PRO A 471 2.41 -7.84 38.54
CA PRO A 471 1.59 -7.32 39.66
C PRO A 471 2.35 -7.17 40.99
N ASN A 472 3.42 -7.94 41.20
CA ASN A 472 4.29 -7.87 42.37
C ASN A 472 5.42 -6.82 42.26
N GLY A 473 5.41 -5.96 41.23
CA GLY A 473 6.41 -4.89 41.02
C GLY A 473 7.74 -5.33 40.40
N THR A 474 7.95 -6.63 40.17
CA THR A 474 9.15 -7.14 39.46
C THR A 474 9.08 -6.86 37.95
N ASN A 475 10.23 -6.80 37.27
CA ASN A 475 10.25 -6.62 35.81
C ASN A 475 9.62 -7.83 35.11
N ASN A 476 8.76 -7.55 34.14
CA ASN A 476 8.21 -8.60 33.28
C ASN A 476 9.23 -8.97 32.20
N VAL A 477 9.82 -10.16 32.28
CA VAL A 477 10.83 -10.63 31.32
C VAL A 477 10.26 -10.86 29.90
N LYS A 478 8.94 -10.98 29.77
CA LYS A 478 8.26 -11.12 28.48
C LYS A 478 7.93 -9.76 27.88
N TYR A 479 7.96 -8.66 28.65
CA TYR A 479 7.66 -7.34 28.14
C TYR A 479 8.67 -6.92 27.07
N ARG A 480 8.15 -6.42 25.95
CA ARG A 480 8.94 -5.81 24.88
C ARG A 480 8.47 -4.40 24.66
N ALA A 481 9.35 -3.44 24.94
CA ALA A 481 9.10 -2.02 24.70
C ALA A 481 9.12 -1.74 23.19
N GLY A 482 8.06 -1.10 22.70
CA GLY A 482 8.04 -0.55 21.34
C GLY A 482 8.94 0.68 21.20
N ILE A 483 9.21 1.08 19.96
CA ILE A 483 10.05 2.22 19.61
C ILE A 483 9.56 3.51 20.26
N ASN A 484 8.23 3.74 20.32
CA ASN A 484 7.66 4.92 20.99
C ASN A 484 8.11 5.01 22.46
N ARG A 485 8.11 3.89 23.18
CA ARG A 485 8.57 3.82 24.57
C ARG A 485 10.09 3.99 24.67
N ASN A 486 10.85 3.42 23.74
CA ASN A 486 12.30 3.55 23.70
C ASN A 486 12.73 5.02 23.48
N ILE A 487 12.10 5.73 22.54
CA ILE A 487 12.34 7.16 22.31
C ILE A 487 12.05 7.96 23.58
N GLN A 488 10.91 7.70 24.23
CA GLN A 488 10.55 8.41 25.46
C GLN A 488 11.55 8.13 26.59
N LYS A 489 11.97 6.87 26.76
CA LYS A 489 12.98 6.49 27.76
C LYS A 489 14.30 7.21 27.54
N VAL A 490 14.79 7.27 26.30
CA VAL A 490 16.02 8.01 25.93
C VAL A 490 15.87 9.52 26.23
N LYS A 491 14.69 10.10 26.00
CA LYS A 491 14.37 11.50 26.33
C LYS A 491 14.29 11.75 27.84
N ASP A 492 13.82 10.78 28.63
CA ASP A 492 13.68 10.92 30.09
C ASP A 492 14.99 10.69 30.84
N GLU A 493 15.83 9.77 30.38
CA GLU A 493 17.19 9.55 30.91
C GLU A 493 18.07 10.81 30.85
N ALA A 494 17.81 11.67 29.85
CA ALA A 494 18.44 12.98 29.69
C ALA A 494 18.19 13.94 30.86
N LYS A 495 17.02 13.84 31.50
CA LYS A 495 16.61 14.75 32.58
C LYS A 495 17.17 14.34 33.93
N ASN A 496 17.51 13.05 34.09
CA ASN A 496 17.72 12.44 35.40
C ASN A 496 19.16 11.96 35.65
N SER A 497 20.11 12.12 34.72
CA SER A 497 21.46 11.58 34.91
C SER A 497 22.60 12.44 34.36
N ASN A 498 23.73 12.41 35.08
CA ASN A 498 25.08 12.71 34.59
C ASN A 498 25.72 11.47 33.87
N LEU A 499 24.92 10.44 33.57
CA LEU A 499 25.37 9.18 32.98
C LEU A 499 25.47 9.29 31.46
N SER A 500 26.39 8.51 30.88
CA SER A 500 26.96 8.68 29.54
C SER A 500 25.93 8.89 28.43
N ASP A 501 26.13 9.93 27.62
CA ASP A 501 25.44 10.24 26.36
C ASP A 501 25.60 9.16 25.26
N ILE A 502 26.02 7.94 25.60
CA ILE A 502 26.39 6.87 24.66
C ILE A 502 25.31 5.79 24.67
N TYR A 503 24.69 5.58 23.52
CA TYR A 503 23.77 4.47 23.26
C TYR A 503 24.47 3.42 22.42
N ARG A 504 24.30 2.14 22.81
CA ARG A 504 25.05 1.01 22.25
C ARG A 504 24.13 -0.05 21.64
N PRO A 505 23.32 0.26 20.62
CA PRO A 505 22.47 -0.74 19.99
C PRO A 505 23.30 -1.82 19.28
N THR A 506 22.77 -3.04 19.25
CA THR A 506 23.31 -4.16 18.46
C THR A 506 22.57 -4.35 17.13
N SER A 507 21.50 -3.59 16.92
CA SER A 507 20.70 -3.58 15.69
C SER A 507 20.06 -2.21 15.50
N VAL A 508 20.11 -1.66 14.29
CA VAL A 508 19.41 -0.41 13.91
C VAL A 508 18.81 -0.58 12.52
N THR A 509 17.58 -0.11 12.33
CA THR A 509 16.94 -0.03 11.01
C THR A 509 16.83 1.43 10.60
N ALA A 510 17.62 1.86 9.62
CA ALA A 510 17.70 3.25 9.20
C ALA A 510 18.28 3.34 7.79
N ILE A 511 18.31 4.54 7.21
CA ILE A 511 18.97 4.76 5.92
C ILE A 511 20.48 4.60 6.10
N LYS A 512 21.13 3.80 5.23
CA LYS A 512 22.57 3.51 5.31
C LYS A 512 23.44 4.75 5.55
N ASN A 513 23.21 5.80 4.76
CA ASN A 513 24.01 7.03 4.83
C ASN A 513 23.81 7.78 6.15
N ASP A 514 22.62 7.73 6.73
CA ASP A 514 22.34 8.33 8.03
C ASP A 514 23.03 7.56 9.16
N ILE A 515 23.04 6.21 9.11
CA ILE A 515 23.84 5.40 10.04
C ILE A 515 25.32 5.81 9.98
N ILE A 516 25.92 5.88 8.78
CA ILE A 516 27.33 6.26 8.60
C ILE A 516 27.59 7.67 9.12
N LYS A 517 26.73 8.63 8.79
CA LYS A 517 26.79 10.02 9.26
C LYS A 517 26.81 10.09 10.79
N TYR A 518 25.92 9.36 11.46
CA TYR A 518 25.79 9.37 12.91
C TYR A 518 26.91 8.59 13.63
N LEU A 519 27.45 7.52 13.04
CA LEU A 519 28.68 6.88 13.52
C LEU A 519 29.89 7.83 13.43
N ASN A 520 30.02 8.57 12.32
CA ASN A 520 31.08 9.56 12.14
C ASN A 520 30.95 10.75 13.11
N ASN A 521 29.73 11.22 13.38
CA ASN A 521 29.48 12.24 14.40
C ASN A 521 29.97 11.79 15.78
N PHE A 522 29.66 10.56 16.17
CA PHE A 522 30.17 9.97 17.40
C PHE A 522 31.70 9.96 17.41
N ASN A 523 32.34 9.41 16.36
CA ASN A 523 33.81 9.31 16.26
C ASN A 523 34.48 10.68 16.37
N LYS A 524 33.92 11.70 15.71
CA LYS A 524 34.40 13.09 15.79
C LYS A 524 34.36 13.64 17.21
N ILE A 525 33.23 13.50 17.91
CA ILE A 525 33.06 13.99 19.28
C ILE A 525 34.00 13.28 20.24
N TYR A 526 34.11 11.95 20.14
CA TYR A 526 34.95 11.17 21.05
C TYR A 526 36.43 11.31 20.75
N SER A 527 36.84 11.58 19.50
CA SER A 527 38.22 11.95 19.17
C SER A 527 38.64 13.25 19.85
N ILE A 528 37.75 14.25 19.91
CA ILE A 528 38.00 15.50 20.64
C ILE A 528 38.18 15.22 22.14
N LYS A 529 37.33 14.36 22.72
CA LYS A 529 37.46 13.95 24.13
C LYS A 529 38.81 13.24 24.36
N VAL A 530 39.19 12.27 23.54
CA VAL A 530 40.48 11.56 23.62
C VAL A 530 41.66 12.53 23.60
N ASN A 531 41.65 13.50 22.68
CA ASN A 531 42.71 14.50 22.59
C ASN A 531 42.77 15.41 23.82
N LYS A 532 41.62 15.76 24.39
CA LYS A 532 41.55 16.50 25.65
C LYS A 532 42.17 15.70 26.80
N GLU A 533 41.77 14.45 27.01
CA GLU A 533 42.35 13.63 28.09
C GLU A 533 43.86 13.37 27.89
N LYS A 534 44.32 13.21 26.64
CA LYS A 534 45.77 13.11 26.35
C LYS A 534 46.51 14.38 26.74
N THR A 535 45.91 15.55 26.48
CA THR A 535 46.46 16.86 26.84
C THR A 535 46.49 17.03 28.35
N ASP A 536 45.38 16.74 29.02
CA ASP A 536 45.26 16.86 30.47
C ASP A 536 46.21 15.87 31.18
N LYS A 537 46.28 14.62 30.70
CA LYS A 537 47.24 13.62 31.18
C LYS A 537 48.68 14.14 31.07
N LYS A 538 49.08 14.65 29.90
CA LYS A 538 50.43 15.20 29.68
C LYS A 538 50.72 16.39 30.60
N HIS A 539 49.70 17.22 30.85
CA HIS A 539 49.82 18.31 31.81
C HIS A 539 50.11 17.79 33.23
N ILE A 540 49.38 16.78 33.71
CA ILE A 540 49.62 16.16 35.02
C ILE A 540 51.02 15.52 35.08
N GLU A 541 51.43 14.79 34.03
CA GLU A 541 52.77 14.19 33.96
C GLU A 541 53.88 15.25 34.06
N THR A 542 53.67 16.41 33.45
CA THR A 542 54.63 17.53 33.46
C THR A 542 54.63 18.29 34.79
N THR A 543 53.45 18.66 35.29
CA THR A 543 53.29 19.44 36.52
C THR A 543 53.78 18.68 37.75
N TYR A 544 53.56 17.37 37.79
CA TYR A 544 53.93 16.51 38.92
C TYR A 544 55.10 15.57 38.59
N VAL A 545 56.03 16.01 37.73
CA VAL A 545 57.16 15.16 37.26
C VAL A 545 57.98 14.56 38.41
N ASN A 546 58.16 15.31 39.51
CA ASN A 546 58.95 14.89 40.67
C ASN A 546 58.16 14.06 41.70
N TYR A 547 56.85 13.89 41.52
CA TYR A 547 56.01 13.07 42.40
C TYR A 547 56.08 11.61 41.95
N ARG A 548 56.20 10.70 42.92
CA ARG A 548 56.03 9.26 42.71
C ARG A 548 54.54 8.95 42.55
N ASP A 549 54.23 7.78 41.98
CA ASP A 549 52.83 7.39 41.71
C ASP A 549 51.97 7.35 42.98
N ASN A 550 52.55 7.03 44.14
CA ASN A 550 51.84 6.97 45.42
C ASN A 550 51.75 8.32 46.14
N ASP A 551 52.40 9.37 45.61
CA ASP A 551 52.34 10.70 46.21
C ASP A 551 50.98 11.35 45.87
N LYS A 552 50.32 11.93 46.88
CA LYS A 552 49.03 12.61 46.73
C LYS A 552 49.18 13.91 45.95
N ILE A 553 48.37 14.08 44.89
CA ILE A 553 48.30 15.34 44.13
C ILE A 553 47.07 16.17 44.49
N ASN A 554 46.10 15.58 45.20
CA ASN A 554 44.99 16.27 45.85
C ASN A 554 44.58 15.53 47.14
N GLN A 555 43.52 15.97 47.81
CA GLN A 555 43.07 15.40 49.09
C GLN A 555 42.67 13.91 48.99
N THR A 556 42.23 13.47 47.81
CA THR A 556 41.56 12.18 47.61
C THR A 556 42.31 11.21 46.69
N GLN A 557 43.30 11.66 45.91
CA GLN A 557 43.92 10.86 44.85
C GLN A 557 45.44 11.05 44.78
N THR A 558 46.12 9.94 44.52
CA THR A 558 47.55 9.87 44.17
C THR A 558 47.78 10.17 42.68
N LYS A 559 49.01 10.51 42.32
CA LYS A 559 49.40 10.73 40.91
C LYS A 559 49.07 9.51 40.05
N GLY A 560 49.39 8.31 40.52
CA GLY A 560 49.13 7.06 39.81
C GLY A 560 47.64 6.78 39.60
N GLU A 561 46.81 7.04 40.61
CA GLU A 561 45.34 6.92 40.49
C GLU A 561 44.78 7.90 39.46
N TYR A 562 45.27 9.14 39.45
CA TYR A 562 44.82 10.16 38.52
C TYR A 562 45.20 9.83 37.06
N LEU A 563 46.44 9.40 36.82
CA LEU A 563 46.90 8.96 35.50
C LEU A 563 46.19 7.69 35.03
N SER A 564 45.87 6.78 35.96
CA SER A 564 45.09 5.57 35.66
C SER A 564 43.68 5.90 35.15
N ILE A 565 43.02 6.93 35.70
CA ILE A 565 41.71 7.39 35.21
C ILE A 565 41.81 7.89 33.76
N TYR A 566 42.79 8.76 33.45
CA TYR A 566 43.00 9.23 32.07
C TYR A 566 43.29 8.09 31.10
N ASN A 567 44.18 7.16 31.48
CA ASN A 567 44.49 5.99 30.65
C ASN A 567 43.24 5.14 30.39
N LYS A 568 42.40 4.93 31.42
CA LYS A 568 41.14 4.19 31.31
C LYS A 568 40.15 4.91 30.39
N ASN A 569 40.02 6.24 30.50
CA ASN A 569 39.13 7.03 29.64
C ASN A 569 39.61 7.03 28.19
N ILE A 570 40.89 7.31 27.94
CA ILE A 570 41.51 7.28 26.61
C ILE A 570 41.28 5.92 25.96
N LYS A 571 41.60 4.83 26.67
CA LYS A 571 41.37 3.47 26.17
C LYS A 571 39.91 3.23 25.85
N ARG A 572 39.01 3.50 26.80
CA ARG A 572 37.56 3.28 26.65
C ARG A 572 36.98 4.01 25.43
N TRP A 573 37.39 5.24 25.17
CA TRP A 573 36.86 5.99 24.03
C TRP A 573 37.48 5.58 22.70
N ASN A 574 38.77 5.24 22.67
CA ASN A 574 39.36 4.60 21.49
C ASN A 574 38.64 3.29 21.18
N ASP A 575 38.36 2.45 22.19
CA ASP A 575 37.61 1.20 21.98
C ASP A 575 36.23 1.45 21.33
N TYR A 576 35.52 2.52 21.73
CA TYR A 576 34.24 2.89 21.09
C TYR A 576 34.39 3.43 19.66
N ILE A 577 35.45 4.20 19.39
CA ILE A 577 35.76 4.68 18.03
C ILE A 577 36.09 3.49 17.14
N ASP A 578 36.94 2.57 17.59
CA ASP A 578 37.32 1.35 16.87
C ASP A 578 36.11 0.44 16.60
N GLU A 579 35.17 0.31 17.56
CA GLU A 579 33.89 -0.39 17.36
C GLU A 579 33.09 0.27 16.23
N ASN A 580 33.00 1.60 16.21
CA ASN A 580 32.27 2.32 15.16
C ASN A 580 32.97 2.25 13.79
N GLU A 581 34.29 2.29 13.74
CA GLU A 581 35.04 2.12 12.48
C GLU A 581 34.78 0.74 11.87
N LYS A 582 34.75 -0.31 12.70
CA LYS A 582 34.33 -1.66 12.27
C LYS A 582 32.87 -1.67 11.80
N ALA A 583 31.98 -0.99 12.53
CA ALA A 583 30.58 -0.88 12.13
C ALA A 583 30.41 -0.16 10.78
N ILE A 584 31.18 0.89 10.50
CA ILE A 584 31.18 1.60 9.21
C ILE A 584 31.59 0.64 8.08
N VAL A 585 32.60 -0.20 8.30
CA VAL A 585 33.01 -1.23 7.32
C VAL A 585 31.86 -2.22 7.07
N GLU A 586 31.17 -2.69 8.13
CA GLU A 586 30.01 -3.57 7.99
C GLU A 586 28.84 -2.89 7.26
N VAL A 587 28.47 -1.67 7.64
CA VAL A 587 27.41 -0.87 6.99
C VAL A 587 27.72 -0.65 5.52
N ASN A 588 28.99 -0.47 5.16
CA ASN A 588 29.40 -0.28 3.77
C ASN A 588 29.22 -1.52 2.88
N LYS A 589 29.08 -2.73 3.45
CA LYS A 589 28.76 -3.95 2.68
C LYS A 589 27.35 -3.92 2.10
N TYR A 590 26.43 -3.17 2.72
CA TYR A 590 25.07 -3.00 2.24
C TYR A 590 25.04 -2.01 1.06
N LYS A 591 24.19 -2.28 0.06
CA LYS A 591 24.15 -1.52 -1.21
C LYS A 591 22.93 -0.62 -1.26
N GLY A 592 23.08 0.56 -1.88
CA GLY A 592 22.01 1.54 -2.07
C GLY A 592 21.85 2.53 -0.90
N ASN A 593 20.83 3.39 -1.00
CA ASN A 593 20.49 4.41 0.00
C ASN A 593 19.07 4.21 0.52
N LYS A 594 18.82 3.02 1.07
CA LYS A 594 17.51 2.54 1.52
C LYS A 594 17.54 2.19 3.01
N PHE A 595 16.35 1.92 3.58
CA PHE A 595 16.25 1.35 4.92
C PHE A 595 16.91 -0.03 4.96
N GLU A 596 17.84 -0.20 5.89
CA GLU A 596 18.54 -1.46 6.12
C GLU A 596 18.56 -1.78 7.60
N THR A 597 18.36 -3.05 7.94
CA THR A 597 18.54 -3.52 9.32
C THR A 597 19.97 -4.01 9.50
N ILE A 598 20.80 -3.19 10.14
CA ILE A 598 22.21 -3.48 10.37
C ILE A 598 22.38 -4.10 11.76
N LYS A 599 22.89 -5.33 11.81
CA LYS A 599 23.16 -6.07 13.06
C LYS A 599 24.64 -6.05 13.39
N THR A 600 25.10 -4.99 14.05
CA THR A 600 26.47 -4.85 14.53
C THR A 600 26.53 -3.96 15.77
N ASN A 601 27.61 -4.03 16.53
CA ASN A 601 27.82 -3.13 17.68
C ASN A 601 28.07 -1.72 17.17
N MET A 602 27.24 -0.77 17.61
CA MET A 602 27.34 0.63 17.21
C MET A 602 27.25 1.51 18.44
N ASN A 603 27.96 2.64 18.43
CA ASN A 603 27.94 3.63 19.49
C ASN A 603 27.43 4.96 18.91
N PHE A 604 26.34 5.48 19.49
CA PHE A 604 25.73 6.74 19.08
C PHE A 604 25.66 7.72 20.23
N ILE A 605 25.73 9.01 19.90
CA ILE A 605 25.35 10.05 20.86
C ILE A 605 23.83 10.08 20.99
N ARG A 606 23.32 10.51 22.15
CA ARG A 606 21.88 10.57 22.42
C ARG A 606 21.03 11.22 21.31
N PRO A 607 21.34 12.44 20.81
CA PRO A 607 20.50 13.08 19.80
C PRO A 607 20.41 12.24 18.52
N ASP A 608 21.54 11.70 18.08
CA ASP A 608 21.63 10.87 16.88
C ASP A 608 20.88 9.55 17.04
N TYR A 609 20.95 8.93 18.24
CA TYR A 609 20.19 7.70 18.52
C TYR A 609 18.68 7.92 18.51
N ILE A 610 18.19 9.08 19.00
CA ILE A 610 16.77 9.43 18.90
C ILE A 610 16.36 9.52 17.43
N ILE A 611 17.16 10.17 16.58
CA ILE A 611 16.86 10.30 15.15
C ILE A 611 16.79 8.92 14.48
N LEU A 612 17.75 8.04 14.77
CA LEU A 612 17.76 6.67 14.27
C LEU A 612 16.52 5.87 14.72
N LEU A 613 16.05 6.05 15.96
CA LEU A 613 14.81 5.43 16.42
C LEU A 613 13.58 5.97 15.69
N GLU A 614 13.51 7.27 15.40
CA GLU A 614 12.42 7.86 14.61
C GLU A 614 12.46 7.36 13.14
N GLU A 615 13.64 7.14 12.57
CA GLU A 615 13.79 6.48 11.26
C GLU A 615 13.31 5.02 11.30
N THR A 616 13.71 4.25 12.31
CA THR A 616 13.20 2.87 12.52
C THR A 616 11.68 2.87 12.65
N LYS A 617 11.11 3.85 13.37
CA LYS A 617 9.66 4.01 13.48
C LYS A 617 9.03 4.31 12.13
N LYS A 618 9.60 5.22 11.34
CA LYS A 618 9.10 5.56 9.99
C LYS A 618 9.08 4.32 9.09
N TYR A 619 10.12 3.49 9.12
CA TYR A 619 10.16 2.22 8.40
C TYR A 619 8.97 1.31 8.73
N TYR A 620 8.70 1.05 10.01
CA TYR A 620 7.57 0.21 10.40
C TYR A 620 6.21 0.86 10.15
N LEU A 621 6.10 2.19 10.32
CA LEU A 621 4.88 2.91 9.98
C LEU A 621 4.57 2.85 8.47
N ASN A 622 5.57 2.81 7.60
CA ASN A 622 5.35 2.62 6.17
C ASN A 622 4.73 1.23 5.88
N ILE A 623 5.25 0.16 6.50
CA ILE A 623 4.69 -1.20 6.37
C ILE A 623 3.24 -1.25 6.86
N ILE A 624 2.99 -0.64 8.02
CA ILE A 624 1.65 -0.56 8.62
C ILE A 624 0.70 0.23 7.71
N SER A 625 1.15 1.39 7.22
CA SER A 625 0.35 2.26 6.34
C SER A 625 -0.02 1.57 5.03
N GLN A 626 0.91 0.82 4.41
CA GLN A 626 0.61 0.05 3.20
C GLN A 626 -0.53 -0.96 3.44
N THR A 627 -0.49 -1.65 4.59
CA THR A 627 -1.54 -2.60 4.98
C THR A 627 -2.87 -1.87 5.23
N HIS A 628 -2.85 -0.75 5.96
CA HIS A 628 -4.05 0.02 6.30
C HIS A 628 -4.72 0.69 5.11
N SER A 629 -3.94 1.12 4.11
CA SER A 629 -4.48 1.69 2.88
C SER A 629 -5.27 0.66 2.07
N ASN A 630 -4.97 -0.63 2.22
CA ASN A 630 -5.87 -1.70 1.80
C ASN A 630 -6.86 -2.05 2.91
N TYR A 631 -7.83 -1.15 3.13
CA TYR A 631 -8.73 -1.18 4.29
C TYR A 631 -9.72 -2.36 4.30
N ILE A 632 -9.83 -3.11 3.20
CA ILE A 632 -10.60 -4.36 3.08
C ILE A 632 -9.70 -5.47 2.54
N ILE A 633 -9.85 -6.66 3.12
CA ILE A 633 -9.07 -7.83 2.77
C ILE A 633 -10.05 -8.96 2.47
N PHE A 634 -9.96 -9.49 1.26
CA PHE A 634 -10.82 -10.54 0.75
C PHE A 634 -10.24 -11.92 1.04
N LYS A 635 -11.10 -12.94 0.94
CA LYS A 635 -10.62 -14.32 0.83
C LYS A 635 -9.80 -14.46 -0.45
N LYS A 636 -8.69 -15.19 -0.36
CA LYS A 636 -7.81 -15.45 -1.50
C LYS A 636 -8.58 -16.09 -2.65
N SER A 637 -8.33 -15.63 -3.88
CA SER A 637 -8.95 -16.11 -5.12
C SER A 637 -10.48 -15.97 -5.15
N SER A 638 -11.00 -14.93 -4.50
CA SER A 638 -12.43 -14.59 -4.53
C SER A 638 -12.75 -13.35 -5.36
N THR A 639 -11.72 -12.69 -5.90
CA THR A 639 -11.87 -11.42 -6.59
C THR A 639 -11.15 -11.40 -7.94
N LYS A 640 -11.74 -10.67 -8.90
CA LYS A 640 -11.08 -10.28 -10.15
C LYS A 640 -10.10 -9.11 -9.98
N ASN A 641 -9.67 -8.83 -8.75
CA ASN A 641 -8.75 -7.75 -8.46
C ASN A 641 -7.35 -8.09 -8.99
N MET A 642 -6.63 -7.09 -9.51
CA MET A 642 -5.28 -7.27 -10.04
C MET A 642 -4.31 -7.80 -8.98
N MET A 643 -4.55 -7.50 -7.70
CA MET A 643 -3.72 -7.93 -6.57
C MET A 643 -4.17 -9.24 -5.92
N ASP A 644 -5.08 -9.99 -6.55
CA ASP A 644 -5.48 -11.34 -6.13
C ASP A 644 -4.70 -12.43 -6.89
N TYR A 645 -4.86 -13.70 -6.50
CA TYR A 645 -4.34 -14.89 -7.19
C TYR A 645 -5.42 -15.68 -7.96
N GLU A 646 -6.56 -15.07 -8.24
CA GLU A 646 -7.54 -15.64 -9.17
C GLU A 646 -6.98 -15.69 -10.60
N ASN A 647 -7.53 -16.56 -11.45
CA ASN A 647 -7.12 -16.70 -12.84
C ASN A 647 -7.52 -15.49 -13.71
N GLU A 648 -8.56 -14.75 -13.33
CA GLU A 648 -9.05 -13.59 -14.07
C GLU A 648 -8.78 -12.31 -13.28
N LYS A 649 -7.69 -11.61 -13.63
CA LYS A 649 -7.27 -10.36 -12.99
C LYS A 649 -7.57 -9.19 -13.91
N MET A 650 -8.49 -8.32 -13.51
CA MET A 650 -9.04 -7.32 -14.42
C MET A 650 -9.10 -5.92 -13.83
N ARG A 651 -9.15 -5.74 -12.51
CA ARG A 651 -9.58 -4.47 -11.90
C ARG A 651 -8.69 -4.02 -10.75
N PHE A 652 -8.59 -2.72 -10.56
CA PHE A 652 -8.16 -2.14 -9.29
C PHE A 652 -9.35 -1.56 -8.54
N LEU A 653 -9.25 -1.49 -7.21
CA LEU A 653 -10.12 -0.65 -6.39
C LEU A 653 -9.65 0.80 -6.45
N HIS A 654 -10.54 1.76 -6.22
CA HIS A 654 -10.20 3.19 -6.25
C HIS A 654 -9.12 3.55 -5.22
N ASN A 655 -9.11 2.91 -4.05
CA ASN A 655 -8.07 3.12 -3.03
C ASN A 655 -6.72 2.54 -3.48
N GLN A 656 -6.71 1.40 -4.19
CA GLN A 656 -5.48 0.89 -4.79
C GLN A 656 -4.95 1.84 -5.86
N VAL A 657 -5.84 2.40 -6.69
CA VAL A 657 -5.46 3.47 -7.63
C VAL A 657 -4.83 4.65 -6.91
N LYS A 658 -5.41 5.11 -5.79
CA LYS A 658 -4.84 6.21 -4.98
C LYS A 658 -3.46 5.85 -4.43
N ILE A 659 -3.29 4.66 -3.84
CA ILE A 659 -1.98 4.19 -3.32
C ILE A 659 -0.93 4.22 -4.43
N MET A 660 -1.23 3.62 -5.58
CA MET A 660 -0.27 3.59 -6.69
C MET A 660 0.12 4.99 -7.13
N ARG A 661 -0.84 5.92 -7.26
CA ARG A 661 -0.60 7.30 -7.72
C ARG A 661 0.21 8.11 -6.70
N ASP A 662 -0.03 7.91 -5.40
CA ASP A 662 0.72 8.57 -4.33
C ASP A 662 2.17 8.08 -4.28
N ASP A 663 2.42 6.80 -4.57
CA ASP A 663 3.76 6.22 -4.58
C ASP A 663 4.61 6.65 -5.80
N MET A 664 3.99 7.19 -6.85
CA MET A 664 4.74 7.70 -8.01
C MET A 664 5.75 8.79 -7.63
N GLN A 665 5.56 9.52 -6.52
CA GLN A 665 6.58 10.49 -6.05
C GLN A 665 7.93 9.84 -5.72
N ASN A 666 7.96 8.53 -5.50
CA ASN A 666 9.19 7.77 -5.25
C ASN A 666 9.88 7.30 -6.55
N TYR A 667 9.16 7.28 -7.68
CA TYR A 667 9.64 6.88 -9.01
C TYR A 667 10.09 8.08 -9.85
#